data_AF-A8LQG8-F1
#
_entry.id   AF-A8LQG8-F1
#
_cell.length_a   1.000
_cell.length_b   1.000
_cell.length_c   1.000
_cell.angle_alpha   90.00
_cell.angle_beta   90.00
_cell.angle_gamma   90.00
#
_symmetry.space_group_name_H-M   'P 1'
#
loop_
_entity.id
_entity.type
_entity.pdbx_description
1 polymer ?
#
loop_
_entity_poly.entity_id
_entity_poly.type
_entity_poly.pdbx_seq_one_letter_code
_entity_poly.pdbx_strand_id
1 'polypeptide(L)'
;MPNKQISAAAAAELVRDGDTVTTSGFVGIGVPEELLVALETRFVETAHPRDLTLFFAAGQGDGKDRGLNRLGHEGLLARVIGGHWGLIPKVAALATAGKIAAYNLPQGVISHLYRDIAAGRPGTLSRVGLGTFVDPRLEGGKINDVTHDEIVSVMEVGGAEHLFYRALPVHVALLRGTSADPAGNISMEREALVIDNLAQAMAAKNSGGVVIVQVERMVARHGLNPRDVVIPGALVDAVVVAAPENHHQTFATPYSHAFSGQFRVEADTVPEMPLTPRKVIARRAAFELPINGVVNLGIGMPEGVAAVAGEEKLLPHLTLTAEPGVIGGQPASGLDFGAAVNTDAIVPQSAQFDFYDGGGLDIAVLGMAQVDARGNVNVSRFGPKLAGAGGFINISQNARAVVFAGTFTSVGLDLAVSEAGVEIRSEGRVTKFVEAVEQVTFSGPLAAAAGKKVLYVTERAVFRLRPEGVELVEIAPGIDLERDVLAHMAFAPEMAPEIAEMDARLFAEGPMGLRVDLLHLDLDDRVALSADKAQLFLNFEKMRVRAPGDVNKVRARVEAVCAPLGHRVDVVANYDGARIDEEVEDAWVAMVQQMEDRFYGTVTRYSGSAFMRMKLGAAFAREVRPHVFETATEARAFLSAARGGSFL
;
A
#
# COMPACT_ATOMS: atom_id res chain seq x y z
N MET A 1 13.02 -41.21 -0.01
CA MET A 1 13.58 -40.04 0.69
C MET A 1 13.25 -40.14 2.18
N PRO A 2 14.20 -39.85 3.08
CA PRO A 2 14.00 -39.96 4.52
C PRO A 2 12.92 -38.98 5.01
N ASN A 3 12.31 -39.30 6.16
CA ASN A 3 11.43 -38.40 6.89
C ASN A 3 12.24 -37.17 7.34
N LYS A 4 11.76 -35.96 7.05
CA LYS A 4 12.43 -34.69 7.39
C LYS A 4 11.99 -34.09 8.74
N GLN A 5 11.11 -34.76 9.46
CA GLN A 5 10.63 -34.30 10.75
C GLN A 5 11.71 -34.42 11.83
N ILE A 6 11.98 -33.33 12.55
CA ILE A 6 12.90 -33.26 13.70
C ILE A 6 12.26 -32.48 14.86
N SER A 7 12.88 -32.49 16.04
CA SER A 7 12.45 -31.65 17.17
C SER A 7 12.88 -30.20 17.00
N ALA A 8 12.19 -29.27 17.67
CA ALA A 8 12.55 -27.84 17.65
C ALA A 8 13.97 -27.59 18.19
N ALA A 9 14.38 -28.31 19.24
CA ALA A 9 15.75 -28.23 19.78
C ALA A 9 16.80 -28.69 18.75
N ALA A 10 16.55 -29.81 18.05
CA ALA A 10 17.45 -30.27 16.99
C ALA A 10 17.50 -29.31 15.80
N ALA A 11 16.39 -28.61 15.50
CA ALA A 11 16.35 -27.57 14.48
C ALA A 11 17.18 -26.35 14.90
N ALA A 12 17.10 -25.91 16.16
CA ALA A 12 17.88 -24.80 16.68
C ALA A 12 19.39 -25.06 16.61
N GLU A 13 19.83 -26.32 16.76
CA GLU A 13 21.24 -26.74 16.58
C GLU A 13 21.79 -26.56 15.16
N LEU A 14 20.91 -26.44 14.15
CA LEU A 14 21.34 -26.21 12.77
C LEU A 14 21.80 -24.77 12.52
N VAL A 15 21.44 -23.82 13.40
CA VAL A 15 21.90 -22.42 13.35
C VAL A 15 23.28 -22.32 13.97
N ARG A 16 24.25 -21.73 13.27
CA ARG A 16 25.64 -21.63 13.71
C ARG A 16 26.05 -20.18 13.96
N ASP A 17 27.13 -20.00 14.71
CA ASP A 17 27.73 -18.68 14.92
C ASP A 17 28.00 -17.99 13.58
N GLY A 18 27.62 -16.72 13.44
CA GLY A 18 27.83 -15.92 12.23
C GLY A 18 26.84 -16.16 11.09
N ASP A 19 25.84 -17.03 11.25
CA ASP A 19 24.86 -17.28 10.19
C ASP A 19 24.00 -16.05 9.86
N THR A 20 23.60 -15.94 8.59
CA THR A 20 22.57 -15.00 8.15
C THR A 20 21.24 -15.74 8.24
N VAL A 21 20.39 -15.34 9.17
CA VAL A 21 19.11 -15.96 9.44
C VAL A 21 17.99 -15.07 8.91
N THR A 22 17.09 -15.65 8.12
CA THR A 22 15.84 -15.02 7.72
C THR A 22 14.64 -15.75 8.32
N THR A 23 13.58 -15.02 8.59
CA THR A 23 12.35 -15.54 9.19
C THR A 23 11.15 -15.13 8.33
N SER A 24 10.20 -16.04 8.13
CA SER A 24 8.90 -15.66 7.57
C SER A 24 8.10 -14.85 8.60
N GLY A 25 7.27 -13.94 8.12
CA GLY A 25 6.21 -13.34 8.93
C GLY A 25 5.97 -11.86 8.69
N PHE A 26 4.77 -11.43 9.07
CA PHE A 26 4.29 -10.06 9.03
C PHE A 26 3.41 -9.80 10.25
N VAL A 27 3.81 -8.86 11.13
CA VAL A 27 3.22 -8.64 12.45
C VAL A 27 3.19 -9.95 13.25
N GLY A 28 2.04 -10.60 13.37
CA GLY A 28 1.86 -11.88 14.04
C GLY A 28 1.51 -13.04 13.12
N ILE A 29 1.50 -12.81 11.80
CA ILE A 29 1.06 -13.76 10.78
C ILE A 29 2.27 -14.46 10.17
N GLY A 30 2.23 -15.78 10.02
CA GLY A 30 3.30 -16.54 9.36
C GLY A 30 4.62 -16.56 10.13
N VAL A 31 4.62 -16.15 11.41
CA VAL A 31 5.82 -16.15 12.28
C VAL A 31 6.06 -17.57 12.81
N PRO A 32 7.28 -18.14 12.66
CA PRO A 32 7.62 -19.47 13.17
C PRO A 32 8.02 -19.40 14.66
N GLU A 33 7.05 -19.11 15.54
CA GLU A 33 7.29 -18.88 16.98
C GLU A 33 7.97 -20.07 17.69
N GLU A 34 7.64 -21.33 17.35
CA GLU A 34 8.28 -22.52 17.96
C GLU A 34 9.79 -22.54 17.67
N LEU A 35 10.19 -22.21 16.43
CA LEU A 35 11.60 -22.17 16.04
C LEU A 35 12.33 -21.01 16.73
N LEU A 36 11.68 -19.85 16.87
CA LEU A 36 12.25 -18.70 17.56
C LEU A 36 12.41 -18.96 19.06
N VAL A 37 11.44 -19.61 19.70
CA VAL A 37 11.51 -20.05 21.11
C VAL A 37 12.64 -21.05 21.31
N ALA A 38 12.81 -22.02 20.40
CA ALA A 38 13.88 -23.00 20.49
C ALA A 38 15.26 -22.36 20.31
N LEU A 39 15.41 -21.41 19.39
CA LEU A 39 16.66 -20.66 19.19
C LEU A 39 17.00 -19.78 20.40
N GLU A 40 16.02 -19.06 20.97
CA GLU A 40 16.18 -18.29 22.19
C GLU A 40 16.61 -19.19 23.37
N THR A 41 15.90 -20.30 23.57
CA THR A 41 16.20 -21.26 24.64
C THR A 41 17.63 -21.76 24.54
N ARG A 42 18.05 -22.20 23.35
CA ARG A 42 19.42 -22.66 23.12
C ARG A 42 20.45 -21.58 23.44
N PHE A 43 20.21 -20.34 23.00
CA PHE A 43 21.11 -19.22 23.29
C PHE A 43 21.22 -18.94 24.79
N VAL A 44 20.09 -18.89 25.50
CA VAL A 44 20.07 -18.64 26.95
C VAL A 44 20.80 -19.75 27.72
N GLU A 45 20.65 -21.01 27.31
CA GLU A 45 21.25 -22.15 27.99
C GLU A 45 22.74 -22.34 27.68
N THR A 46 23.18 -21.98 26.47
CA THR A 46 24.52 -22.34 25.97
C THR A 46 25.40 -21.15 25.61
N ALA A 47 24.83 -19.94 25.57
CA ALA A 47 25.43 -18.74 24.97
C ALA A 47 25.79 -18.90 23.47
N HIS A 48 25.17 -19.86 22.77
CA HIS A 48 25.32 -20.10 21.34
C HIS A 48 23.94 -20.32 20.66
N PRO A 49 23.77 -19.94 19.38
CA PRO A 49 24.76 -19.34 18.50
C PRO A 49 25.00 -17.85 18.78
N ARG A 50 26.10 -17.31 18.27
CA ARG A 50 26.48 -15.89 18.43
C ARG A 50 26.65 -15.18 17.10
N ASP A 51 26.64 -13.85 17.17
CA ASP A 51 27.02 -12.96 16.08
C ASP A 51 26.20 -13.16 14.78
N LEU A 52 24.93 -13.51 14.91
CA LEU A 52 24.05 -13.71 13.77
C LEU A 52 23.80 -12.40 13.00
N THR A 53 23.61 -12.52 11.68
CA THR A 53 22.94 -11.48 10.88
C THR A 53 21.46 -11.83 10.76
N LEU A 54 20.57 -11.02 11.33
CA LEU A 54 19.13 -11.19 11.12
C LEU A 54 18.66 -10.37 9.90
N PHE A 55 17.99 -11.02 8.95
CA PHE A 55 17.51 -10.40 7.71
C PHE A 55 16.01 -10.64 7.51
N PHE A 56 15.19 -9.58 7.62
CA PHE A 56 13.73 -9.71 7.61
C PHE A 56 13.04 -8.55 6.89
N ALA A 57 11.95 -8.85 6.15
CA ALA A 57 11.23 -7.85 5.36
C ALA A 57 10.27 -7.02 6.22
N ALA A 58 9.39 -7.66 6.98
CA ALA A 58 8.35 -6.99 7.77
C ALA A 58 8.58 -7.15 9.27
N GLY A 59 8.06 -6.22 10.07
CA GLY A 59 8.17 -6.30 11.53
C GLY A 59 7.41 -7.53 12.05
N GLN A 60 8.09 -8.41 12.77
CA GLN A 60 7.54 -9.68 13.28
C GLN A 60 7.59 -9.66 14.81
N GLY A 61 6.49 -9.30 15.45
CA GLY A 61 6.45 -9.13 16.90
C GLY A 61 5.12 -8.61 17.41
N ASP A 62 4.93 -8.74 18.72
CA ASP A 62 3.75 -8.26 19.46
C ASP A 62 4.01 -6.91 20.16
N GLY A 63 5.17 -6.29 19.91
CA GLY A 63 5.63 -5.11 20.65
C GLY A 63 6.11 -5.41 22.07
N LYS A 64 6.34 -6.69 22.43
CA LYS A 64 6.79 -7.10 23.76
C LYS A 64 7.83 -8.22 23.68
N ASP A 65 7.40 -9.48 23.66
CA ASP A 65 8.23 -10.66 23.92
C ASP A 65 8.21 -11.70 22.80
N ARG A 66 7.20 -11.68 21.92
CA ARG A 66 7.00 -12.69 20.87
C ARG A 66 7.67 -12.29 19.55
N GLY A 67 7.80 -13.26 18.64
CA GLY A 67 8.42 -13.07 17.34
C GLY A 67 9.91 -12.75 17.46
N LEU A 68 10.40 -11.78 16.71
CA LEU A 68 11.83 -11.45 16.69
C LEU A 68 12.34 -10.85 18.02
N ASN A 69 11.45 -10.44 18.94
CA ASN A 69 11.86 -10.05 20.29
C ASN A 69 12.61 -11.17 21.03
N ARG A 70 12.35 -12.43 20.69
CA ARG A 70 13.07 -13.62 21.15
C ARG A 70 14.56 -13.59 20.86
N LEU A 71 14.97 -12.81 19.85
CA LEU A 71 16.36 -12.69 19.43
C LEU A 71 17.05 -11.44 20.00
N GLY A 72 16.35 -10.64 20.81
CA GLY A 72 16.85 -9.39 21.38
C GLY A 72 17.82 -9.56 22.55
N HIS A 73 18.82 -10.43 22.40
CA HIS A 73 19.85 -10.71 23.41
C HIS A 73 21.22 -10.20 22.94
N GLU A 74 22.01 -9.64 23.87
CA GLU A 74 23.39 -9.23 23.57
C GLU A 74 24.26 -10.45 23.25
N GLY A 75 25.07 -10.35 22.19
CA GLY A 75 25.93 -11.44 21.72
C GLY A 75 25.25 -12.44 20.78
N LEU A 76 23.92 -12.52 20.77
CA LEU A 76 23.19 -13.37 19.81
C LEU A 76 23.22 -12.75 18.40
N LEU A 77 22.92 -11.46 18.30
CA LEU A 77 22.92 -10.72 17.04
C LEU A 77 24.17 -9.84 16.95
N ALA A 78 24.88 -9.88 15.82
CA ALA A 78 25.91 -8.88 15.49
C ALA A 78 25.37 -7.81 14.53
N ARG A 79 24.43 -8.20 13.65
CA ARG A 79 23.87 -7.31 12.63
C ARG A 79 22.41 -7.59 12.36
N VAL A 80 21.65 -6.55 12.05
CA VAL A 80 20.25 -6.66 11.65
C VAL A 80 19.97 -5.79 10.41
N ILE A 81 19.34 -6.38 9.40
CA ILE A 81 18.82 -5.69 8.22
C ILE A 81 17.31 -5.94 8.20
N GLY A 82 16.53 -4.91 8.52
CA GLY A 82 15.10 -5.07 8.81
C GLY A 82 14.24 -4.02 8.12
N GLY A 83 13.02 -4.36 7.72
CA GLY A 83 12.12 -3.39 7.11
C GLY A 83 11.28 -2.59 8.10
N HIS A 84 10.86 -3.17 9.23
CA HIS A 84 10.08 -2.46 10.25
C HIS A 84 10.45 -2.90 11.67
N TRP A 85 10.67 -1.93 12.56
CA TRP A 85 11.29 -2.12 13.86
C TRP A 85 10.32 -1.89 15.04
N GLY A 86 9.19 -1.24 14.81
CA GLY A 86 8.28 -0.79 15.88
C GLY A 86 7.64 -1.90 16.73
N LEU A 87 7.58 -3.13 16.22
CA LEU A 87 7.01 -4.29 16.94
C LEU A 87 8.06 -5.19 17.60
N ILE A 88 9.34 -4.84 17.48
CA ILE A 88 10.47 -5.63 17.98
C ILE A 88 11.35 -4.83 18.95
N PRO A 89 10.77 -4.23 20.01
CA PRO A 89 11.48 -3.28 20.86
C PRO A 89 12.76 -3.83 21.51
N LYS A 90 12.87 -5.15 21.77
CA LYS A 90 14.11 -5.72 22.34
C LYS A 90 15.27 -5.62 21.36
N VAL A 91 15.04 -5.98 20.08
CA VAL A 91 16.05 -5.87 19.02
C VAL A 91 16.31 -4.40 18.67
N ALA A 92 15.26 -3.58 18.61
CA ALA A 92 15.40 -2.14 18.37
C ALA A 92 16.24 -1.44 19.45
N ALA A 93 16.12 -1.84 20.72
CA ALA A 93 16.93 -1.30 21.81
C ALA A 93 18.43 -1.62 21.65
N LEU A 94 18.78 -2.81 21.16
CA LEU A 94 20.18 -3.13 20.84
C LEU A 94 20.72 -2.24 19.72
N ALA A 95 19.91 -2.02 18.67
CA ALA A 95 20.28 -1.17 17.55
C ALA A 95 20.45 0.29 17.97
N THR A 96 19.48 0.88 18.67
CA THR A 96 19.56 2.29 19.08
C THR A 96 20.63 2.55 20.13
N ALA A 97 20.99 1.55 20.94
CA ALA A 97 22.12 1.60 21.86
C ALA A 97 23.49 1.36 21.21
N GLY A 98 23.56 1.11 19.90
CA GLY A 98 24.81 0.86 19.19
C GLY A 98 25.48 -0.47 19.55
N LYS A 99 24.71 -1.45 20.07
CA LYS A 99 25.21 -2.79 20.44
C LYS A 99 25.31 -3.75 19.25
N ILE A 100 24.61 -3.43 18.16
CA ILE A 100 24.60 -4.19 16.90
C ILE A 100 24.68 -3.24 15.72
N ALA A 101 25.26 -3.70 14.60
CA ALA A 101 25.11 -3.02 13.33
C ALA A 101 23.66 -3.15 12.85
N ALA A 102 23.04 -2.08 12.36
CA ALA A 102 21.62 -2.06 12.08
C ALA A 102 21.26 -1.19 10.87
N TYR A 103 20.48 -1.77 9.97
CA TYR A 103 19.94 -1.10 8.79
C TYR A 103 18.42 -1.17 8.78
N ASN A 104 17.78 -0.08 8.38
CA ASN A 104 16.40 -0.07 7.96
C ASN A 104 16.29 0.17 6.45
N LEU A 105 15.87 -0.87 5.72
CA LEU A 105 15.61 -0.79 4.29
C LEU A 105 14.10 -0.86 4.01
N PRO A 106 13.61 -0.42 2.83
CA PRO A 106 12.20 -0.56 2.48
C PRO A 106 11.78 -2.04 2.45
N GLN A 107 10.63 -2.37 3.01
CA GLN A 107 10.14 -3.76 3.11
C GLN A 107 10.08 -4.46 1.76
N GLY A 108 9.58 -3.78 0.72
CA GLY A 108 9.49 -4.37 -0.62
C GLY A 108 10.84 -4.65 -1.25
N VAL A 109 11.83 -3.79 -0.99
CA VAL A 109 13.21 -4.01 -1.44
C VAL A 109 13.80 -5.26 -0.79
N ILE A 110 13.53 -5.50 0.49
CA ILE A 110 13.97 -6.74 1.16
C ILE A 110 13.27 -7.97 0.55
N SER A 111 11.97 -7.88 0.26
CA SER A 111 11.24 -8.96 -0.44
C SER A 111 11.81 -9.25 -1.83
N HIS A 112 12.22 -8.22 -2.58
CA HIS A 112 12.91 -8.38 -3.87
C HIS A 112 14.32 -8.94 -3.71
N LEU A 113 15.06 -8.55 -2.68
CA LEU A 113 16.37 -9.12 -2.37
C LEU A 113 16.29 -10.64 -2.16
N TYR A 114 15.24 -11.16 -1.51
CA TYR A 114 15.06 -12.63 -1.44
C TYR A 114 14.99 -13.27 -2.83
N ARG A 115 14.25 -12.66 -3.77
CA ARG A 115 14.16 -13.15 -5.16
C ARG A 115 15.48 -13.04 -5.89
N ASP A 116 16.20 -11.93 -5.71
CA ASP A 116 17.47 -11.70 -6.37
C ASP A 116 18.56 -12.65 -5.82
N ILE A 117 18.61 -12.89 -4.51
CA ILE A 117 19.48 -13.89 -3.88
C ILE A 117 19.13 -15.29 -4.39
N ALA A 118 17.84 -15.64 -4.43
CA ALA A 118 17.37 -16.89 -5.00
C ALA A 118 17.79 -17.06 -6.48
N ALA A 119 17.85 -15.97 -7.24
CA ALA A 119 18.26 -15.97 -8.64
C ALA A 119 19.79 -15.85 -8.86
N GLY A 120 20.59 -15.75 -7.80
CA GLY A 120 22.04 -15.55 -7.89
C GLY A 120 22.45 -14.18 -8.45
N ARG A 121 21.58 -13.18 -8.33
CA ARG A 121 21.85 -11.81 -8.75
C ARG A 121 22.63 -11.05 -7.68
N PRO A 122 23.42 -10.03 -8.06
CA PRO A 122 24.30 -9.31 -7.12
C PRO A 122 23.54 -8.39 -6.15
N GLY A 123 22.27 -8.09 -6.41
CA GLY A 123 21.47 -7.15 -5.63
C GLY A 123 20.23 -6.69 -6.39
N THR A 124 19.41 -5.90 -5.70
CA THR A 124 18.18 -5.30 -6.26
C THR A 124 18.46 -3.88 -6.72
N LEU A 125 18.11 -3.58 -7.97
CA LEU A 125 18.12 -2.21 -8.50
C LEU A 125 16.71 -1.63 -8.40
N SER A 126 16.54 -0.51 -7.71
CA SER A 126 15.22 0.11 -7.52
C SER A 126 15.33 1.63 -7.39
N ARG A 127 14.26 2.35 -7.75
CA ARG A 127 14.12 3.80 -7.45
C ARG A 127 13.59 4.04 -6.05
N VAL A 128 13.00 3.01 -5.42
CA VAL A 128 12.51 3.08 -4.05
C VAL A 128 13.66 3.46 -3.13
N GLY A 129 13.45 4.48 -2.30
CA GLY A 129 14.43 5.02 -1.36
C GLY A 129 15.18 6.27 -1.85
N LEU A 130 15.09 6.64 -3.14
CA LEU A 130 15.73 7.87 -3.62
C LEU A 130 15.21 9.10 -2.88
N GLY A 131 16.12 9.96 -2.42
CA GLY A 131 15.77 11.17 -1.68
C GLY A 131 15.20 10.94 -0.27
N THR A 132 15.23 9.70 0.24
CA THR A 132 14.86 9.35 1.63
C THR A 132 16.12 9.00 2.42
N PHE A 133 15.99 8.74 3.72
CA PHE A 133 17.11 8.32 4.58
C PHE A 133 17.82 7.05 4.07
N VAL A 134 17.16 6.25 3.23
CA VAL A 134 17.75 5.05 2.62
C VAL A 134 18.76 5.42 1.53
N ASP A 135 18.63 6.59 0.91
CA ASP A 135 19.59 7.12 -0.05
C ASP A 135 20.96 7.29 0.65
N PRO A 136 22.05 6.73 0.10
CA PRO A 136 23.38 6.81 0.72
C PRO A 136 23.95 8.24 0.73
N ARG A 137 23.33 9.18 0.02
CA ARG A 137 23.66 10.61 0.10
C ARG A 137 23.08 11.28 1.37
N LEU A 138 22.16 10.59 2.06
CA LEU A 138 21.57 11.00 3.34
C LEU A 138 22.09 10.10 4.47
N GLU A 139 21.44 8.96 4.74
CA GLU A 139 21.81 8.06 5.84
C GLU A 139 22.16 6.63 5.37
N GLY A 140 21.90 6.28 4.10
CA GLY A 140 22.18 4.93 3.57
C GLY A 140 21.40 3.81 4.26
N GLY A 141 20.29 4.15 4.92
CA GLY A 141 19.47 3.23 5.71
C GLY A 141 20.12 2.81 7.04
N LYS A 142 21.24 3.41 7.45
CA LYS A 142 21.95 3.07 8.70
C LYS A 142 21.19 3.62 9.91
N ILE A 143 21.07 2.82 10.98
CA ILE A 143 20.33 3.23 12.19
C ILE A 143 21.24 3.91 13.24
N ASN A 144 22.53 3.61 13.23
CA ASN A 144 23.48 4.04 14.26
C ASN A 144 24.90 4.19 13.69
N ASP A 145 25.79 4.80 14.48
CA ASP A 145 27.15 5.14 14.06
C ASP A 145 28.10 3.95 14.00
N VAL A 146 27.79 2.84 14.69
CA VAL A 146 28.60 1.59 14.62
C VAL A 146 28.36 0.81 13.32
N THR A 147 27.41 1.26 12.50
CA THR A 147 27.06 0.65 11.22
C THR A 147 27.86 1.31 10.09
N HIS A 148 28.93 0.65 9.64
CA HIS A 148 29.86 1.24 8.68
C HIS A 148 29.66 0.77 7.23
N ASP A 149 29.32 -0.50 7.01
CA ASP A 149 29.29 -1.06 5.65
C ASP A 149 28.28 -0.32 4.75
N GLU A 150 28.71 0.03 3.55
CA GLU A 150 27.81 0.55 2.53
C GLU A 150 27.13 -0.61 1.81
N ILE A 151 25.82 -0.80 2.06
CA ILE A 151 25.00 -1.84 1.42
C ILE A 151 24.02 -1.27 0.39
N VAL A 152 23.94 0.06 0.27
CA VAL A 152 23.16 0.79 -0.73
C VAL A 152 24.09 1.72 -1.48
N SER A 153 24.01 1.76 -2.81
CA SER A 153 24.80 2.66 -3.66
C SER A 153 23.95 3.26 -4.77
N VAL A 154 24.20 4.51 -5.16
CA VAL A 154 23.56 5.09 -6.34
C VAL A 154 24.18 4.49 -7.61
N MET A 155 23.33 4.11 -8.57
CA MET A 155 23.72 3.65 -9.90
C MET A 155 22.91 4.39 -10.97
N GLU A 156 23.57 4.78 -12.06
CA GLU A 156 22.88 5.31 -13.23
C GLU A 156 22.60 4.18 -14.24
N VAL A 157 21.34 4.01 -14.62
CA VAL A 157 20.92 3.02 -15.61
C VAL A 157 19.94 3.68 -16.57
N GLY A 158 20.28 3.68 -17.87
CA GLY A 158 19.44 4.29 -18.90
C GLY A 158 19.21 5.80 -18.72
N GLY A 159 20.19 6.53 -18.17
CA GLY A 159 20.09 7.97 -17.91
C GLY A 159 19.24 8.34 -16.70
N ALA A 160 18.89 7.38 -15.84
CA ALA A 160 18.16 7.63 -14.60
C ALA A 160 18.88 7.03 -13.40
N GLU A 161 18.86 7.76 -12.28
CA GLU A 161 19.38 7.28 -11.00
C GLU A 161 18.48 6.18 -10.43
N HIS A 162 19.14 5.19 -9.85
CA HIS A 162 18.55 4.10 -9.08
C HIS A 162 19.43 3.85 -7.85
N LEU A 163 18.84 3.26 -6.82
CA LEU A 163 19.58 2.67 -5.71
C LEU A 163 19.80 1.19 -6.00
N PHE A 164 21.05 0.78 -5.87
CA PHE A 164 21.46 -0.62 -5.88
C PHE A 164 21.63 -1.10 -4.44
N TYR A 165 20.80 -2.07 -4.06
CA TYR A 165 20.79 -2.72 -2.77
C TYR A 165 21.55 -4.04 -2.88
N ARG A 166 22.66 -4.18 -2.17
CA ARG A 166 23.55 -5.34 -2.29
C ARG A 166 22.91 -6.60 -1.70
N ALA A 167 22.93 -7.70 -2.46
CA ALA A 167 22.51 -9.01 -1.97
C ALA A 167 23.52 -9.57 -0.95
N LEU A 168 23.02 -10.42 -0.05
CA LEU A 168 23.82 -11.17 0.92
C LEU A 168 23.36 -12.64 0.95
N PRO A 169 24.26 -13.60 1.18
CA PRO A 169 23.86 -15.00 1.30
C PRO A 169 22.98 -15.21 2.53
N VAL A 170 21.98 -16.08 2.40
CA VAL A 170 21.09 -16.51 3.48
C VAL A 170 21.52 -17.92 3.91
N HIS A 171 21.99 -18.07 5.15
CA HIS A 171 22.50 -19.36 5.64
C HIS A 171 21.38 -20.22 6.26
N VAL A 172 20.39 -19.59 6.89
CA VAL A 172 19.25 -20.26 7.51
C VAL A 172 17.96 -19.54 7.17
N ALA A 173 16.94 -20.27 6.70
CA ALA A 173 15.56 -19.79 6.62
C ALA A 173 14.68 -20.52 7.63
N LEU A 174 14.10 -19.77 8.57
CA LEU A 174 13.08 -20.26 9.51
C LEU A 174 11.71 -19.85 8.95
N LEU A 175 10.95 -20.81 8.48
CA LEU A 175 9.69 -20.57 7.75
C LEU A 175 8.52 -21.25 8.45
N ARG A 176 7.30 -20.93 7.99
CA ARG A 176 6.06 -21.50 8.51
C ARG A 176 5.11 -21.90 7.38
N GLY A 177 4.40 -23.01 7.58
CA GLY A 177 3.21 -23.37 6.83
C GLY A 177 2.22 -24.16 7.69
N THR A 178 1.14 -24.65 7.10
CA THR A 178 0.09 -25.36 7.84
C THR A 178 0.35 -26.86 7.90
N SER A 179 0.54 -27.53 6.76
CA SER A 179 0.68 -28.98 6.69
C SER A 179 1.96 -29.38 5.95
N ALA A 180 2.63 -30.43 6.41
CA ALA A 180 3.78 -31.03 5.72
C ALA A 180 3.60 -32.52 5.45
N ASP A 181 4.09 -33.02 4.31
CA ASP A 181 4.30 -34.45 4.12
C ASP A 181 5.72 -34.88 4.56
N PRO A 182 6.02 -36.19 4.71
CA PRO A 182 7.35 -36.64 5.13
C PRO A 182 8.48 -36.34 4.13
N ALA A 183 8.17 -35.92 2.90
CA ALA A 183 9.16 -35.46 1.92
C ALA A 183 9.51 -33.96 2.10
N GLY A 184 8.74 -33.25 2.92
CA GLY A 184 8.90 -31.83 3.23
C GLY A 184 8.09 -30.91 2.31
N ASN A 185 7.12 -31.42 1.54
CA ASN A 185 6.21 -30.53 0.80
C ASN A 185 5.32 -29.79 1.79
N ILE A 186 5.19 -28.47 1.66
CA ILE A 186 4.45 -27.61 2.61
C ILE A 186 3.27 -26.94 1.92
N SER A 187 2.08 -27.05 2.49
CA SER A 187 0.90 -26.24 2.14
C SER A 187 0.60 -25.20 3.23
N MET A 188 -0.17 -24.17 2.88
CA MET A 188 -0.49 -23.02 3.76
C MET A 188 -2.00 -22.79 3.85
N GLU A 189 -2.80 -23.86 3.82
CA GLU A 189 -4.26 -23.79 3.68
C GLU A 189 -5.00 -23.17 4.89
N ARG A 190 -4.34 -23.02 6.04
CA ARG A 190 -4.87 -22.30 7.22
C ARG A 190 -4.13 -21.01 7.52
N GLU A 191 -3.09 -20.66 6.78
CA GLU A 191 -2.41 -19.37 6.97
C GLU A 191 -3.29 -18.23 6.43
N ALA A 192 -3.22 -17.05 7.05
CA ALA A 192 -3.89 -15.86 6.52
C ALA A 192 -3.15 -15.25 5.31
N LEU A 193 -1.86 -15.58 5.15
CA LEU A 193 -0.97 -15.00 4.15
C LEU A 193 0.05 -16.04 3.68
N VAL A 194 0.53 -15.88 2.44
CA VAL A 194 1.62 -16.69 1.86
C VAL A 194 3.00 -16.03 2.06
N ILE A 195 3.06 -14.68 2.04
CA ILE A 195 4.25 -13.86 2.30
C ILE A 195 5.42 -14.22 1.34
N ASP A 196 6.67 -14.19 1.80
CA ASP A 196 7.88 -14.44 0.99
C ASP A 196 8.46 -15.85 1.14
N ASN A 197 7.72 -16.78 1.77
CA ASN A 197 8.19 -18.10 2.16
C ASN A 197 8.94 -18.86 1.04
N LEU A 198 8.38 -18.91 -0.17
CA LEU A 198 9.01 -19.60 -1.30
C LEU A 198 10.31 -18.92 -1.74
N ALA A 199 10.33 -17.58 -1.80
CA ALA A 199 11.52 -16.82 -2.16
C ALA A 199 12.63 -16.99 -1.12
N GLN A 200 12.30 -16.94 0.17
CA GLN A 200 13.23 -17.18 1.27
C GLN A 200 13.82 -18.59 1.25
N ALA A 201 12.98 -19.61 0.99
CA ALA A 201 13.46 -20.99 0.86
C ALA A 201 14.47 -21.14 -0.28
N MET A 202 14.17 -20.59 -1.47
CA MET A 202 15.09 -20.62 -2.60
C MET A 202 16.36 -19.82 -2.33
N ALA A 203 16.26 -18.65 -1.68
CA ALA A 203 17.41 -17.82 -1.32
C ALA A 203 18.37 -18.57 -0.41
N ALA A 204 17.86 -19.25 0.62
CA ALA A 204 18.68 -20.08 1.50
C ALA A 204 19.31 -21.26 0.75
N LYS A 205 18.53 -22.04 0.01
CA LYS A 205 19.06 -23.20 -0.72
C LYS A 205 20.13 -22.83 -1.74
N ASN A 206 19.94 -21.76 -2.51
CA ASN A 206 20.89 -21.33 -3.52
C ASN A 206 22.11 -20.61 -2.93
N SER A 207 22.04 -20.20 -1.65
CA SER A 207 23.20 -19.78 -0.86
C SER A 207 23.93 -20.97 -0.19
N GLY A 208 23.50 -22.21 -0.43
CA GLY A 208 24.04 -23.41 0.22
C GLY A 208 23.57 -23.60 1.68
N GLY A 209 22.56 -22.84 2.10
CA GLY A 209 22.00 -22.84 3.44
C GLY A 209 20.96 -23.93 3.70
N VAL A 210 20.34 -23.83 4.88
CA VAL A 210 19.33 -24.77 5.39
C VAL A 210 17.95 -24.11 5.50
N VAL A 211 16.91 -24.86 5.14
CA VAL A 211 15.51 -24.43 5.26
C VAL A 211 14.80 -25.28 6.29
N ILE A 212 14.28 -24.63 7.33
CA ILE A 212 13.57 -25.26 8.43
C ILE A 212 12.15 -24.70 8.43
N VAL A 213 11.14 -25.57 8.32
CA VAL A 213 9.74 -25.15 8.26
C VAL A 213 8.98 -25.67 9.47
N GLN A 214 8.41 -24.75 10.23
CA GLN A 214 7.42 -25.05 11.26
C GLN A 214 6.06 -25.32 10.62
N VAL A 215 5.37 -26.38 11.06
CA VAL A 215 4.01 -26.71 10.62
C VAL A 215 3.08 -27.02 11.77
N GLU A 216 1.77 -26.91 11.54
CA GLU A 216 0.74 -27.35 12.48
C GLU A 216 0.70 -28.87 12.58
N ARG A 217 0.86 -29.57 11.44
CA ARG A 217 0.66 -31.02 11.35
C ARG A 217 1.44 -31.70 10.24
N MET A 218 1.66 -33.00 10.41
CA MET A 218 2.12 -33.91 9.37
C MET A 218 0.94 -34.61 8.70
N VAL A 219 1.00 -34.78 7.38
CA VAL A 219 0.08 -35.61 6.59
C VAL A 219 0.78 -36.83 6.02
N ALA A 220 0.03 -37.75 5.41
CA ALA A 220 0.61 -38.88 4.69
C ALA A 220 1.50 -38.40 3.52
N ARG A 221 2.46 -39.22 3.12
CA ARG A 221 3.30 -38.96 1.94
C ARG A 221 2.42 -38.77 0.70
N HIS A 222 2.64 -37.67 -0.04
CA HIS A 222 1.80 -37.28 -1.19
C HIS A 222 0.32 -37.03 -0.81
N GLY A 223 0.02 -36.78 0.46
CA GLY A 223 -1.33 -36.44 0.94
C GLY A 223 -1.75 -35.00 0.66
N LEU A 224 -0.84 -34.15 0.18
CA LEU A 224 -1.13 -32.77 -0.22
C LEU A 224 -1.48 -32.71 -1.71
N ASN A 225 -2.46 -31.88 -2.06
CA ASN A 225 -2.72 -31.52 -3.44
C ASN A 225 -1.51 -30.74 -3.99
N PRO A 226 -0.88 -31.17 -5.09
CA PRO A 226 0.32 -30.52 -5.62
C PRO A 226 0.10 -29.07 -6.05
N ARG A 227 -1.14 -28.65 -6.32
CA ARG A 227 -1.47 -27.24 -6.64
C ARG A 227 -1.46 -26.33 -5.41
N ASP A 228 -1.57 -26.91 -4.22
CA ASP A 228 -1.62 -26.20 -2.94
C ASP A 228 -0.27 -26.24 -2.21
N VAL A 229 0.74 -26.91 -2.77
CA VAL A 229 2.10 -26.93 -2.25
C VAL A 229 2.78 -25.60 -2.57
N VAL A 230 3.08 -24.84 -1.52
CA VAL A 230 3.75 -23.53 -1.61
C VAL A 230 5.27 -23.68 -1.58
N ILE A 231 5.79 -24.50 -0.66
CA ILE A 231 7.23 -24.78 -0.58
C ILE A 231 7.44 -26.25 -0.98
N PRO A 232 8.02 -26.52 -2.16
CA PRO A 232 8.35 -27.86 -2.58
C PRO A 232 9.33 -28.52 -1.61
N GLY A 233 9.13 -29.79 -1.31
CA GLY A 233 9.99 -30.53 -0.37
C GLY A 233 11.44 -30.65 -0.80
N ALA A 234 11.76 -30.41 -2.08
CA ALA A 234 13.14 -30.30 -2.55
C ALA A 234 13.90 -29.11 -1.91
N LEU A 235 13.18 -28.07 -1.50
CA LEU A 235 13.75 -26.89 -0.86
C LEU A 235 13.80 -26.98 0.67
N VAL A 236 13.15 -27.97 1.29
CA VAL A 236 13.04 -28.08 2.75
C VAL A 236 14.06 -29.08 3.26
N ASP A 237 14.85 -28.71 4.27
CA ASP A 237 15.82 -29.61 4.90
C ASP A 237 15.27 -30.25 6.18
N ALA A 238 14.46 -29.50 6.93
CA ALA A 238 13.85 -29.96 8.18
C ALA A 238 12.41 -29.45 8.35
N VAL A 239 11.57 -30.27 9.00
CA VAL A 239 10.20 -29.93 9.39
C VAL A 239 10.05 -30.07 10.90
N VAL A 240 9.42 -29.10 11.54
CA VAL A 240 9.10 -29.12 12.98
C VAL A 240 7.60 -28.98 13.15
N VAL A 241 6.98 -29.88 13.91
CA VAL A 241 5.56 -29.76 14.28
C VAL A 241 5.49 -28.89 15.54
N ALA A 242 4.78 -27.77 15.46
CA ALA A 242 4.68 -26.80 16.54
C ALA A 242 3.72 -27.23 17.64
N ALA A 243 3.95 -26.75 18.87
CA ALA A 243 2.90 -26.74 19.87
C ALA A 243 1.77 -25.78 19.44
N PRO A 244 0.48 -26.09 19.72
CA PRO A 244 -0.65 -25.25 19.30
C PRO A 244 -0.54 -23.77 19.70
N GLU A 245 -0.06 -23.48 20.90
CA GLU A 245 0.16 -22.14 21.45
C GLU A 245 1.19 -21.31 20.65
N ASN A 246 2.10 -21.99 19.95
CA ASN A 246 3.14 -21.39 19.10
C ASN A 246 2.74 -21.39 17.61
N HIS A 247 1.51 -21.80 17.27
CA HIS A 247 1.01 -21.91 15.89
C HIS A 247 -0.31 -21.14 15.63
N HIS A 248 -0.62 -20.11 16.42
CA HIS A 248 -1.78 -19.25 16.13
C HIS A 248 -1.66 -18.61 14.74
N GLN A 249 -2.79 -18.45 14.02
CA GLN A 249 -2.85 -17.87 12.68
C GLN A 249 -2.39 -16.41 12.65
N THR A 250 -2.72 -15.65 13.69
CA THR A 250 -2.16 -14.32 13.99
C THR A 250 -1.77 -14.27 15.48
N PHE A 251 -1.23 -13.14 15.96
CA PHE A 251 -0.98 -12.99 17.40
C PHE A 251 -2.23 -12.69 18.23
N ALA A 252 -3.34 -12.27 17.61
CA ALA A 252 -4.64 -12.07 18.25
C ALA A 252 -5.56 -13.29 18.11
N THR A 253 -5.49 -13.98 16.97
CA THR A 253 -6.47 -14.97 16.54
C THR A 253 -5.82 -16.35 16.39
N PRO A 254 -6.19 -17.35 17.23
CA PRO A 254 -5.67 -18.72 17.09
C PRO A 254 -5.97 -19.33 15.73
N TYR A 255 -7.23 -19.25 15.28
CA TYR A 255 -7.62 -19.63 13.93
C TYR A 255 -8.96 -19.01 13.54
N SER A 256 -9.01 -18.41 12.36
CA SER A 256 -10.21 -17.90 11.69
C SER A 256 -10.34 -18.53 10.31
N HIS A 257 -11.49 -19.16 10.06
CA HIS A 257 -11.85 -19.67 8.74
C HIS A 257 -12.03 -18.57 7.70
N ALA A 258 -12.38 -17.35 8.13
CA ALA A 258 -12.55 -16.20 7.26
C ALA A 258 -11.20 -15.68 6.75
N PHE A 259 -10.17 -15.68 7.61
CA PHE A 259 -8.80 -15.31 7.21
C PHE A 259 -8.15 -16.33 6.27
N SER A 260 -8.53 -17.61 6.36
CA SER A 260 -8.06 -18.65 5.43
C SER A 260 -8.97 -18.80 4.19
N GLY A 261 -9.93 -17.89 3.98
CA GLY A 261 -10.78 -17.87 2.79
C GLY A 261 -11.69 -19.09 2.62
N GLN A 262 -11.98 -19.84 3.69
CA GLN A 262 -12.80 -21.06 3.62
C GLN A 262 -14.26 -20.76 3.28
N PHE A 263 -14.73 -19.59 3.68
CA PHE A 263 -16.03 -19.05 3.32
C PHE A 263 -15.98 -17.52 3.40
N ARG A 264 -16.94 -16.86 2.74
CA ARG A 264 -17.17 -15.43 2.93
C ARG A 264 -18.03 -15.21 4.17
N VAL A 265 -17.68 -14.22 4.97
CA VAL A 265 -18.51 -13.74 6.08
C VAL A 265 -19.46 -12.69 5.55
N GLU A 266 -20.64 -12.56 6.14
CA GLU A 266 -21.46 -11.38 5.89
C GLU A 266 -20.63 -10.14 6.23
N ALA A 267 -20.72 -9.11 5.40
CA ALA A 267 -20.07 -7.85 5.74
C ALA A 267 -20.72 -7.36 7.03
N ASP A 268 -20.01 -7.51 8.15
CA ASP A 268 -20.44 -6.94 9.42
C ASP A 268 -20.81 -5.48 9.15
N THR A 269 -21.91 -5.02 9.73
CA THR A 269 -22.13 -3.59 9.90
C THR A 269 -20.91 -3.06 10.62
N VAL A 270 -19.98 -2.46 9.86
CA VAL A 270 -18.77 -1.87 10.39
C VAL A 270 -19.21 -0.95 11.53
N PRO A 271 -18.73 -1.17 12.76
CA PRO A 271 -19.16 -0.36 13.89
C PRO A 271 -19.00 1.11 13.54
N GLU A 272 -20.07 1.87 13.70
CA GLU A 272 -20.04 3.30 13.38
C GLU A 272 -18.95 3.95 14.22
N MET A 273 -18.04 4.67 13.55
CA MET A 273 -17.05 5.44 14.28
C MET A 273 -17.75 6.61 14.98
N PRO A 274 -17.48 6.87 16.26
CA PRO A 274 -17.99 8.08 16.91
C PRO A 274 -17.39 9.32 16.24
N LEU A 275 -18.17 10.40 16.18
CA LEU A 275 -17.72 11.69 15.65
C LEU A 275 -16.61 12.26 16.54
N THR A 276 -15.38 12.06 16.10
CA THR A 276 -14.14 12.41 16.78
C THR A 276 -13.20 13.06 15.76
N PRO A 277 -12.12 13.75 16.18
CA PRO A 277 -11.12 14.23 15.23
C PRO A 277 -10.58 13.13 14.30
N ARG A 278 -10.47 11.88 14.79
CA ARG A 278 -10.11 10.72 13.94
C ARG A 278 -11.15 10.46 12.85
N LYS A 279 -12.46 10.54 13.15
CA LYS A 279 -13.52 10.40 12.14
C LYS A 279 -13.51 11.57 11.15
N VAL A 280 -13.29 12.80 11.59
CA VAL A 280 -13.18 13.99 10.70
C VAL A 280 -12.04 13.82 9.70
N ILE A 281 -10.84 13.45 10.17
CA ILE A 281 -9.68 13.19 9.30
C ILE A 281 -9.99 12.07 8.31
N ALA A 282 -10.55 10.95 8.79
CA ALA A 282 -10.91 9.81 7.96
C ALA A 282 -11.96 10.17 6.90
N ARG A 283 -12.98 10.96 7.28
CA ARG A 283 -14.01 11.49 6.39
C ARG A 283 -13.40 12.37 5.31
N ARG A 284 -12.55 13.33 5.66
CA ARG A 284 -11.91 14.20 4.66
C ARG A 284 -11.00 13.41 3.73
N ALA A 285 -10.24 12.45 4.24
CA ALA A 285 -9.44 11.56 3.40
C ALA A 285 -10.31 10.69 2.46
N ALA A 286 -11.52 10.30 2.89
CA ALA A 286 -12.44 9.48 2.10
C ALA A 286 -12.98 10.19 0.84
N PHE A 287 -12.98 11.52 0.79
CA PHE A 287 -13.32 12.28 -0.43
C PHE A 287 -12.37 11.97 -1.60
N GLU A 288 -11.16 11.50 -1.30
CA GLU A 288 -10.13 11.21 -2.30
C GLU A 288 -10.20 9.76 -2.82
N LEU A 289 -11.13 8.94 -2.32
CA LEU A 289 -11.19 7.51 -2.67
C LEU A 289 -11.56 7.30 -4.15
N PRO A 290 -10.75 6.58 -4.93
CA PRO A 290 -11.00 6.35 -6.34
C PRO A 290 -12.02 5.23 -6.51
N ILE A 291 -13.20 5.55 -7.02
CA ILE A 291 -14.19 4.53 -7.40
C ILE A 291 -13.61 3.58 -8.44
N ASN A 292 -13.78 2.27 -8.18
CA ASN A 292 -13.18 1.15 -8.89
C ASN A 292 -11.64 1.18 -8.94
N GLY A 293 -11.01 1.95 -8.05
CA GLY A 293 -9.56 2.05 -7.94
C GLY A 293 -8.95 1.12 -6.90
N VAL A 294 -7.63 0.99 -6.97
CA VAL A 294 -6.83 0.19 -6.04
C VAL A 294 -6.26 1.09 -4.95
N VAL A 295 -6.58 0.75 -3.71
CA VAL A 295 -6.32 1.56 -2.53
C VAL A 295 -5.44 0.78 -1.56
N ASN A 296 -4.42 1.43 -1.02
CA ASN A 296 -3.71 0.95 0.16
C ASN A 296 -3.99 1.88 1.35
N LEU A 297 -4.32 1.28 2.50
CA LEU A 297 -4.58 1.99 3.74
C LEU A 297 -3.58 1.54 4.80
N GLY A 298 -2.79 2.49 5.30
CA GLY A 298 -1.83 2.22 6.37
C GLY A 298 -2.48 1.96 7.73
N ILE A 299 -1.70 1.42 8.66
CA ILE A 299 -2.12 1.23 10.05
C ILE A 299 -2.36 2.57 10.78
N GLY A 300 -3.27 2.58 11.77
CA GLY A 300 -3.55 3.74 12.61
C GLY A 300 -4.63 4.66 12.05
N MET A 301 -4.31 5.94 11.82
CA MET A 301 -5.31 6.91 11.31
C MET A 301 -6.01 6.46 10.02
N PRO A 302 -5.32 5.88 9.02
CA PRO A 302 -5.98 5.44 7.78
C PRO A 302 -6.94 4.25 7.92
N GLU A 303 -6.88 3.46 9.01
CA GLU A 303 -7.90 2.43 9.29
C GLU A 303 -9.30 3.05 9.40
N GLY A 304 -9.40 4.30 9.88
CA GLY A 304 -10.66 5.02 9.94
C GLY A 304 -11.26 5.26 8.55
N VAL A 305 -10.45 5.36 7.50
CA VAL A 305 -10.93 5.55 6.12
C VAL A 305 -11.65 4.31 5.62
N ALA A 306 -11.16 3.11 5.95
CA ALA A 306 -11.87 1.87 5.64
C ALA A 306 -13.24 1.83 6.33
N ALA A 307 -13.28 2.27 7.59
CA ALA A 307 -14.53 2.30 8.36
C ALA A 307 -15.54 3.31 7.80
N VAL A 308 -15.10 4.52 7.46
CA VAL A 308 -15.94 5.52 6.78
C VAL A 308 -16.39 5.01 5.41
N ALA A 309 -15.53 4.38 4.62
CA ALA A 309 -15.93 3.77 3.35
C ALA A 309 -16.97 2.65 3.53
N GLY A 310 -16.93 1.93 4.66
CA GLY A 310 -17.97 0.98 5.07
C GLY A 310 -19.30 1.66 5.40
N GLU A 311 -19.27 2.69 6.25
CA GLU A 311 -20.42 3.53 6.63
C GLU A 311 -21.12 4.12 5.39
N GLU A 312 -20.32 4.61 4.44
CA GLU A 312 -20.77 5.19 3.16
C GLU A 312 -21.13 4.14 2.10
N LYS A 313 -20.98 2.84 2.39
CA LYS A 313 -21.25 1.73 1.45
C LYS A 313 -20.44 1.81 0.15
N LEU A 314 -19.19 2.26 0.26
CA LEU A 314 -18.22 2.40 -0.82
C LEU A 314 -17.30 1.17 -0.99
N LEU A 315 -17.14 0.33 0.04
CA LEU A 315 -16.23 -0.83 -0.01
C LEU A 315 -16.39 -1.74 -1.24
N PRO A 316 -17.61 -2.08 -1.73
CA PRO A 316 -17.79 -2.90 -2.94
C PRO A 316 -17.30 -2.22 -4.23
N HIS A 317 -16.96 -0.93 -4.16
CA HIS A 317 -16.47 -0.11 -5.26
C HIS A 317 -14.99 0.23 -5.11
N LEU A 318 -14.28 -0.37 -4.16
CA LEU A 318 -12.85 -0.17 -3.94
C LEU A 318 -12.16 -1.53 -3.95
N THR A 319 -10.94 -1.58 -4.47
CA THR A 319 -10.05 -2.73 -4.25
C THR A 319 -9.06 -2.34 -3.17
N LEU A 320 -9.36 -2.71 -1.92
CA LEU A 320 -8.43 -2.53 -0.81
C LEU A 320 -7.30 -3.55 -0.92
N THR A 321 -6.09 -3.13 -0.59
CA THR A 321 -4.90 -3.96 -0.63
C THR A 321 -4.06 -3.77 0.62
N ALA A 322 -3.40 -4.85 1.07
CA ALA A 322 -2.39 -4.79 2.12
C ALA A 322 -1.05 -5.31 1.58
N GLU A 323 0.03 -4.68 2.01
CA GLU A 323 1.39 -4.94 1.53
C GLU A 323 1.91 -6.38 1.69
N PRO A 324 1.46 -7.23 2.64
CA PRO A 324 1.95 -8.60 2.68
C PRO A 324 1.26 -9.54 1.67
N GLY A 325 0.31 -9.05 0.86
CA GLY A 325 -0.25 -9.80 -0.27
C GLY A 325 -1.77 -9.85 -0.38
N VAL A 326 -2.52 -9.11 0.45
CA VAL A 326 -3.98 -9.08 0.37
C VAL A 326 -4.45 -8.23 -0.82
N ILE A 327 -5.37 -8.78 -1.60
CA ILE A 327 -6.11 -8.05 -2.65
C ILE A 327 -7.62 -8.25 -2.45
N GLY A 328 -8.35 -7.15 -2.33
CA GLY A 328 -9.78 -7.13 -2.07
C GLY A 328 -10.12 -7.46 -0.62
N GLY A 329 -11.41 -7.54 -0.33
CA GLY A 329 -11.92 -7.81 1.01
C GLY A 329 -11.76 -6.66 2.00
N GLN A 330 -11.95 -6.97 3.28
CA GLN A 330 -11.88 -6.03 4.38
C GLN A 330 -10.66 -6.33 5.27
N PRO A 331 -9.68 -5.41 5.35
CA PRO A 331 -8.51 -5.58 6.22
C PRO A 331 -8.87 -5.67 7.70
N ALA A 332 -8.16 -6.52 8.43
CA ALA A 332 -8.17 -6.55 9.88
C ALA A 332 -7.16 -5.53 10.47
N SER A 333 -7.31 -5.21 11.76
CA SER A 333 -6.50 -4.22 12.46
C SER A 333 -5.80 -4.80 13.70
N GLY A 334 -4.96 -4.00 14.36
CA GLY A 334 -4.28 -4.42 15.58
C GLY A 334 -3.32 -5.59 15.36
N LEU A 335 -3.37 -6.61 16.22
CA LEU A 335 -2.52 -7.80 16.10
C LEU A 335 -2.97 -8.80 15.01
N ASP A 336 -4.11 -8.53 14.37
CA ASP A 336 -4.56 -9.19 13.14
C ASP A 336 -4.15 -8.42 11.86
N PHE A 337 -3.47 -7.26 12.00
CA PHE A 337 -3.08 -6.43 10.87
C PHE A 337 -2.27 -7.22 9.84
N GLY A 338 -2.62 -7.01 8.57
CA GLY A 338 -2.12 -7.77 7.42
C GLY A 338 -3.05 -8.89 6.97
N ALA A 339 -3.91 -9.43 7.85
CA ALA A 339 -4.99 -10.33 7.46
C ALA A 339 -6.20 -9.55 6.94
N ALA A 340 -7.10 -10.25 6.27
CA ALA A 340 -8.36 -9.70 5.79
C ALA A 340 -9.41 -10.79 5.68
N VAL A 341 -10.69 -10.39 5.69
CA VAL A 341 -11.82 -11.28 5.38
C VAL A 341 -12.37 -10.95 4.01
N ASN A 342 -13.06 -11.93 3.39
CA ASN A 342 -13.70 -11.75 2.07
C ASN A 342 -12.73 -11.31 0.96
N THR A 343 -11.46 -11.70 1.06
CA THR A 343 -10.42 -11.38 0.08
C THR A 343 -10.73 -11.97 -1.28
N ASP A 344 -10.35 -11.26 -2.34
CA ASP A 344 -10.50 -11.76 -3.70
C ASP A 344 -9.26 -12.56 -4.13
N ALA A 345 -8.07 -12.19 -3.62
CA ALA A 345 -6.85 -12.95 -3.79
C ALA A 345 -5.85 -12.71 -2.65
N ILE A 346 -5.00 -13.72 -2.41
CA ILE A 346 -3.79 -13.61 -1.61
C ILE A 346 -2.60 -13.94 -2.53
N VAL A 347 -1.68 -13.00 -2.69
CA VAL A 347 -0.48 -13.16 -3.51
C VAL A 347 0.78 -13.15 -2.64
N PRO A 348 1.92 -13.67 -3.12
CA PRO A 348 3.19 -13.52 -2.41
C PRO A 348 3.56 -12.04 -2.22
N GLN A 349 4.16 -11.72 -1.07
CA GLN A 349 4.49 -10.34 -0.71
C GLN A 349 5.41 -9.66 -1.75
N SER A 350 6.45 -10.34 -2.21
CA SER A 350 7.29 -9.82 -3.30
C SER A 350 6.53 -9.49 -4.60
N ALA A 351 5.49 -10.23 -4.96
CA ALA A 351 4.64 -9.92 -6.12
C ALA A 351 3.72 -8.71 -5.85
N GLN A 352 3.23 -8.56 -4.62
CA GLN A 352 2.51 -7.36 -4.21
C GLN A 352 3.37 -6.10 -4.32
N PHE A 353 4.65 -6.19 -3.93
CA PHE A 353 5.59 -5.08 -4.09
C PHE A 353 6.02 -4.84 -5.54
N ASP A 354 6.07 -5.86 -6.41
CA ASP A 354 6.20 -5.61 -7.86
C ASP A 354 5.07 -4.70 -8.37
N PHE A 355 3.84 -4.97 -7.93
CA PHE A 355 2.67 -4.17 -8.30
C PHE A 355 2.71 -2.77 -7.69
N TYR A 356 3.08 -2.62 -6.42
CA TYR A 356 3.20 -1.30 -5.78
C TYR A 356 4.32 -0.47 -6.39
N ASP A 357 5.52 -1.03 -6.54
CA ASP A 357 6.69 -0.32 -7.06
C ASP A 357 6.52 0.05 -8.55
N GLY A 358 5.69 -0.71 -9.28
CA GLY A 358 5.26 -0.40 -10.65
C GLY A 358 4.19 0.69 -10.76
N GLY A 359 3.73 1.27 -9.65
CA GLY A 359 2.71 2.33 -9.64
C GLY A 359 1.27 1.84 -9.80
N GLY A 360 1.00 0.61 -9.36
CA GLY A 360 -0.32 -0.02 -9.44
C GLY A 360 -1.39 0.56 -8.51
N LEU A 361 -0.98 1.29 -7.46
CA LEU A 361 -1.90 1.95 -6.52
C LEU A 361 -2.42 3.26 -7.09
N ASP A 362 -3.74 3.39 -7.17
CA ASP A 362 -4.38 4.67 -7.51
C ASP A 362 -4.22 5.68 -6.38
N ILE A 363 -4.39 5.24 -5.13
CA ILE A 363 -4.17 6.08 -3.95
C ILE A 363 -3.61 5.26 -2.79
N ALA A 364 -2.79 5.92 -1.98
CA ALA A 364 -2.43 5.44 -0.65
C ALA A 364 -2.86 6.46 0.41
N VAL A 365 -3.48 5.99 1.50
CA VAL A 365 -3.72 6.83 2.69
C VAL A 365 -2.83 6.32 3.80
N LEU A 366 -1.92 7.18 4.27
CA LEU A 366 -0.84 6.81 5.18
C LEU A 366 -0.80 7.75 6.39
N GLY A 367 -0.24 7.29 7.51
CA GLY A 367 0.00 8.16 8.66
C GLY A 367 1.11 9.18 8.40
N MET A 368 1.10 10.28 9.16
CA MET A 368 2.23 11.22 9.23
C MET A 368 2.53 11.62 10.68
N ALA A 369 3.83 11.67 11.02
CA ALA A 369 4.27 12.07 12.35
C ALA A 369 5.00 13.42 12.36
N GLN A 370 5.88 13.68 11.39
CA GLN A 370 6.44 15.02 11.13
C GLN A 370 6.29 15.37 9.65
N VAL A 371 6.08 16.64 9.36
CA VAL A 371 6.06 17.25 8.03
C VAL A 371 6.92 18.51 8.06
N ASP A 372 7.74 18.73 7.02
CA ASP A 372 8.51 19.97 6.88
C ASP A 372 8.02 20.88 5.75
N ALA A 373 8.60 22.07 5.63
CA ALA A 373 8.22 23.08 4.64
C ALA A 373 8.33 22.60 3.18
N ARG A 374 9.21 21.62 2.92
CA ARG A 374 9.41 21.02 1.59
C ARG A 374 8.44 19.88 1.32
N GLY A 375 7.57 19.56 2.27
CA GLY A 375 6.61 18.47 2.19
C GLY A 375 7.21 17.08 2.45
N ASN A 376 8.42 17.00 3.02
CA ASN A 376 8.93 15.71 3.45
C ASN A 376 8.09 15.18 4.61
N VAL A 377 7.98 13.85 4.71
CA VAL A 377 7.28 13.19 5.82
C VAL A 377 8.22 12.23 6.53
N ASN A 378 8.18 12.25 7.87
CA ASN A 378 8.81 11.25 8.72
C ASN A 378 7.76 10.36 9.38
N VAL A 379 7.98 9.06 9.29
CA VAL A 379 7.27 8.02 10.06
C VAL A 379 8.23 7.04 10.75
N SER A 380 9.54 7.11 10.46
CA SER A 380 10.48 6.02 10.72
C SER A 380 11.28 6.19 12.02
N ARG A 381 11.62 7.42 12.45
CA ARG A 381 12.41 7.65 13.67
C ARG A 381 12.08 8.97 14.35
N PHE A 382 11.96 8.96 15.68
CA PHE A 382 11.69 10.15 16.52
C PHE A 382 12.54 10.09 17.79
N GLY A 383 13.63 10.85 17.83
CA GLY A 383 14.65 10.74 18.86
C GLY A 383 15.06 9.26 19.09
N PRO A 384 14.88 8.71 20.30
CA PRO A 384 15.24 7.32 20.58
C PRO A 384 14.24 6.28 20.04
N LYS A 385 13.04 6.70 19.59
CA LYS A 385 12.00 5.79 19.12
C LYS A 385 12.24 5.40 17.66
N LEU A 386 12.56 4.13 17.44
CA LEU A 386 12.75 3.55 16.11
C LEU A 386 11.50 2.75 15.69
N ALA A 387 10.73 3.28 14.74
CA ALA A 387 9.60 2.56 14.15
C ALA A 387 10.03 1.80 12.88
N GLY A 388 10.89 2.40 12.08
CA GLY A 388 11.28 1.93 10.76
C GLY A 388 10.25 2.25 9.67
N ALA A 389 10.66 2.07 8.41
CA ALA A 389 9.88 2.46 7.24
C ALA A 389 8.78 1.45 6.84
N GLY A 390 8.97 0.16 7.09
CA GLY A 390 8.10 -0.90 6.55
C GLY A 390 7.91 -0.75 5.03
N GLY A 391 6.67 -0.94 4.57
CA GLY A 391 6.29 -0.68 3.19
C GLY A 391 6.07 0.80 2.84
N PHE A 392 6.21 1.74 3.79
CA PHE A 392 5.81 3.15 3.59
C PHE A 392 6.53 3.81 2.42
N ILE A 393 7.83 3.57 2.25
CA ILE A 393 8.62 4.15 1.15
C ILE A 393 8.13 3.60 -0.19
N ASN A 394 8.02 2.27 -0.32
CA ASN A 394 7.49 1.60 -1.51
C ASN A 394 6.13 2.18 -1.93
N ILE A 395 5.21 2.31 -0.97
CA ILE A 395 3.83 2.73 -1.19
C ILE A 395 3.75 4.22 -1.54
N SER A 396 4.30 5.08 -0.68
CA SER A 396 4.20 6.54 -0.84
C SER A 396 4.94 7.06 -2.07
N GLN A 397 6.07 6.45 -2.44
CA GLN A 397 6.83 6.88 -3.62
C GLN A 397 6.20 6.44 -4.94
N ASN A 398 5.43 5.36 -4.98
CA ASN A 398 4.92 4.81 -6.24
C ASN A 398 3.40 4.91 -6.43
N ALA A 399 2.61 5.10 -5.37
CA ALA A 399 1.17 5.39 -5.53
C ALA A 399 0.94 6.67 -6.35
N ARG A 400 -0.09 6.67 -7.21
CA ARG A 400 -0.39 7.82 -8.10
C ARG A 400 -0.82 9.06 -7.32
N ALA A 401 -1.51 8.87 -6.20
CA ALA A 401 -1.85 9.90 -5.23
C ALA A 401 -1.57 9.41 -3.80
N VAL A 402 -1.26 10.34 -2.90
CA VAL A 402 -1.02 10.04 -1.48
C VAL A 402 -1.77 11.04 -0.60
N VAL A 403 -2.45 10.52 0.43
CA VAL A 403 -3.04 11.33 1.49
C VAL A 403 -2.37 10.97 2.80
N PHE A 404 -1.65 11.91 3.38
CA PHE A 404 -1.09 11.80 4.70
C PHE A 404 -2.13 12.25 5.73
N ALA A 405 -2.53 11.35 6.62
CA ALA A 405 -3.57 11.55 7.61
C ALA A 405 -2.97 11.54 9.02
N GLY A 406 -3.25 12.59 9.79
CA GLY A 406 -2.82 12.67 11.18
C GLY A 406 -3.28 13.95 11.83
N THR A 407 -3.31 13.96 13.16
CA THR A 407 -3.62 15.20 13.89
C THR A 407 -2.59 16.28 13.62
N PHE A 408 -2.97 17.55 13.77
CA PHE A 408 -2.10 18.70 13.51
C PHE A 408 -0.97 18.83 14.55
N THR A 409 -1.32 18.76 15.83
CA THR A 409 -0.39 18.59 16.95
C THR A 409 -0.62 17.24 17.62
N SER A 410 0.23 16.88 18.58
CA SER A 410 0.06 15.64 19.35
C SER A 410 0.42 15.82 20.81
N VAL A 411 0.08 14.82 21.63
CA VAL A 411 0.32 14.76 23.08
C VAL A 411 -0.37 15.89 23.86
N GLY A 412 -1.59 15.61 24.34
CA GLY A 412 -2.37 16.54 25.17
C GLY A 412 -3.34 17.44 24.39
N LEU A 413 -3.46 17.25 23.07
CA LEU A 413 -4.49 17.88 22.25
C LEU A 413 -5.88 17.41 22.71
N ASP A 414 -6.70 18.34 23.18
CA ASP A 414 -8.11 18.15 23.53
C ASP A 414 -8.95 19.12 22.70
N LEU A 415 -9.94 18.56 21.99
CA LEU A 415 -10.82 19.30 21.11
C LEU A 415 -12.21 18.68 21.09
N ALA A 416 -13.19 19.50 20.77
CA ALA A 416 -14.56 19.07 20.51
C ALA A 416 -14.89 19.22 19.02
N VAL A 417 -15.65 18.26 18.51
CA VAL A 417 -16.22 18.29 17.16
C VAL A 417 -17.74 18.41 17.30
N SER A 418 -18.34 19.32 16.55
CA SER A 418 -19.78 19.52 16.47
C SER A 418 -20.17 20.03 15.08
N GLU A 419 -21.46 20.15 14.77
CA GLU A 419 -21.92 20.75 13.50
C GLU A 419 -21.40 22.18 13.28
N ALA A 420 -21.02 22.90 14.34
CA ALA A 420 -20.40 24.21 14.25
C ALA A 420 -18.90 24.18 13.87
N GLY A 421 -18.32 22.98 13.73
CA GLY A 421 -16.91 22.75 13.41
C GLY A 421 -16.08 22.24 14.58
N VAL A 422 -14.85 22.73 14.67
CA VAL A 422 -13.84 22.30 15.65
C VAL A 422 -13.60 23.37 16.70
N GLU A 423 -13.65 22.98 17.98
CA GLU A 423 -13.27 23.81 19.12
C GLU A 423 -12.04 23.20 19.79
N ILE A 424 -10.90 23.91 19.77
CA ILE A 424 -9.69 23.49 20.50
C ILE A 424 -9.79 23.94 21.95
N ARG A 425 -9.92 23.00 22.88
CA ARG A 425 -10.02 23.26 24.32
C ARG A 425 -8.64 23.37 24.97
N SER A 426 -7.72 22.52 24.55
CA SER A 426 -6.32 22.53 24.96
C SER A 426 -5.45 22.06 23.81
N GLU A 427 -4.38 22.80 23.52
CA GLU A 427 -3.46 22.48 22.43
C GLU A 427 -2.51 21.33 22.78
N GLY A 428 -2.07 20.59 21.77
CA GLY A 428 -1.05 19.56 21.87
C GLY A 428 0.36 20.13 22.06
N ARG A 429 1.17 19.44 22.87
CA ARG A 429 2.53 19.88 23.23
C ARG A 429 3.58 19.60 22.16
N VAL A 430 3.29 18.69 21.23
CA VAL A 430 4.23 18.27 20.20
C VAL A 430 3.74 18.76 18.84
N THR A 431 4.47 19.71 18.28
CA THR A 431 4.30 20.20 16.90
C THR A 431 4.71 19.14 15.89
N LYS A 432 3.91 18.95 14.85
CA LYS A 432 4.19 17.98 13.77
C LYS A 432 4.60 18.64 12.46
N PHE A 433 4.25 19.91 12.25
CA PHE A 433 4.75 20.74 11.16
C PHE A 433 6.03 21.44 11.63
N VAL A 434 7.17 20.79 11.38
CA VAL A 434 8.50 21.13 11.92
C VAL A 434 9.36 21.82 10.86
N GLU A 435 10.44 22.48 11.27
CA GLU A 435 11.35 23.17 10.33
C GLU A 435 12.03 22.18 9.37
N ALA A 436 12.51 21.07 9.92
CA ALA A 436 13.05 19.94 9.17
C ALA A 436 12.65 18.64 9.87
N VAL A 437 12.29 17.63 9.10
CA VAL A 437 12.02 16.31 9.65
C VAL A 437 13.31 15.65 10.16
N GLU A 438 13.23 14.90 11.25
CA GLU A 438 14.41 14.22 11.81
C GLU A 438 14.97 13.14 10.86
N GLN A 439 14.09 12.52 10.07
CA GLN A 439 14.45 11.53 9.08
C GLN A 439 13.49 11.64 7.89
N VAL A 440 14.02 11.73 6.68
CA VAL A 440 13.18 11.82 5.46
C VAL A 440 12.70 10.42 5.09
N THR A 441 11.48 10.04 5.47
CA THR A 441 10.88 8.77 5.00
C THR A 441 10.20 8.93 3.64
N PHE A 442 9.65 10.11 3.36
CA PHE A 442 9.10 10.49 2.06
C PHE A 442 9.67 11.83 1.63
N SER A 443 10.06 11.93 0.35
CA SER A 443 10.64 13.14 -0.23
C SER A 443 9.58 13.95 -0.96
N GLY A 444 9.18 15.09 -0.37
CA GLY A 444 8.29 16.06 -1.01
C GLY A 444 8.84 16.59 -2.33
N PRO A 445 10.11 17.03 -2.42
CA PRO A 445 10.71 17.51 -3.66
C PRO A 445 10.66 16.50 -4.81
N LEU A 446 10.95 15.22 -4.53
CA LEU A 446 10.88 14.17 -5.55
C LEU A 446 9.44 13.95 -6.03
N ALA A 447 8.48 13.94 -5.11
CA ALA A 447 7.06 13.78 -5.44
C ALA A 447 6.51 14.97 -6.23
N ALA A 448 6.89 16.20 -5.87
CA ALA A 448 6.50 17.41 -6.57
C ALA A 448 7.10 17.45 -7.99
N ALA A 449 8.37 17.07 -8.16
CA ALA A 449 9.01 16.95 -9.46
C ALA A 449 8.34 15.90 -10.36
N ALA A 450 7.76 14.85 -9.77
CA ALA A 450 6.97 13.84 -10.46
C ALA A 450 5.51 14.26 -10.72
N GLY A 451 5.08 15.45 -10.29
CA GLY A 451 3.69 15.92 -10.43
C GLY A 451 2.67 15.11 -9.62
N LYS A 452 3.12 14.43 -8.55
CA LYS A 452 2.27 13.58 -7.73
C LYS A 452 1.28 14.41 -6.92
N LYS A 453 0.00 13.98 -6.89
CA LYS A 453 -0.99 14.55 -5.97
C LYS A 453 -0.71 14.10 -4.54
N VAL A 454 -0.36 15.04 -3.66
CA VAL A 454 -0.11 14.77 -2.24
C VAL A 454 -0.91 15.74 -1.38
N LEU A 455 -1.66 15.19 -0.42
CA LEU A 455 -2.41 15.95 0.57
C LEU A 455 -1.94 15.62 1.99
N TYR A 456 -1.99 16.60 2.88
CA TYR A 456 -1.77 16.45 4.32
C TYR A 456 -3.07 16.86 5.03
N VAL A 457 -3.81 15.88 5.53
CA VAL A 457 -5.14 16.04 6.10
C VAL A 457 -5.05 15.93 7.62
N THR A 458 -5.49 16.99 8.29
CA THR A 458 -5.63 17.06 9.75
C THR A 458 -7.06 17.30 10.15
N GLU A 459 -7.33 17.37 11.45
CA GLU A 459 -8.65 17.68 11.98
C GLU A 459 -9.06 19.15 11.77
N ARG A 460 -8.10 20.05 11.55
CA ARG A 460 -8.30 21.51 11.53
C ARG A 460 -7.93 22.19 10.21
N ALA A 461 -7.10 21.55 9.39
CA ALA A 461 -6.59 22.11 8.15
C ALA A 461 -6.18 21.01 7.15
N VAL A 462 -6.26 21.35 5.86
CA VAL A 462 -5.77 20.53 4.75
C VAL A 462 -4.72 21.30 3.98
N PHE A 463 -3.61 20.62 3.68
CA PHE A 463 -2.54 21.15 2.85
C PHE A 463 -2.35 20.29 1.60
N ARG A 464 -1.83 20.90 0.54
CA ARG A 464 -1.39 20.19 -0.67
C ARG A 464 0.08 20.47 -0.96
N LEU A 465 0.76 19.51 -1.55
CA LEU A 465 2.13 19.70 -2.02
C LEU A 465 2.16 20.46 -3.35
N ARG A 466 3.03 21.46 -3.43
CA ARG A 466 3.40 22.21 -4.64
C ARG A 466 4.91 22.15 -4.87
N PRO A 467 5.40 22.47 -6.08
CA PRO A 467 6.84 22.63 -6.31
C PRO A 467 7.52 23.60 -5.34
N GLU A 468 6.80 24.63 -4.89
CA GLU A 468 7.28 25.66 -3.97
C GLU A 468 7.29 25.21 -2.50
N GLY A 469 6.47 24.22 -2.13
CA GLY A 469 6.35 23.73 -0.76
C GLY A 469 4.96 23.25 -0.40
N VAL A 470 4.67 23.25 0.91
CA VAL A 470 3.35 22.88 1.45
C VAL A 470 2.41 24.08 1.40
N GLU A 471 1.28 23.95 0.71
CA GLU A 471 0.27 25.01 0.53
C GLU A 471 -1.00 24.71 1.34
N LEU A 472 -1.46 25.66 2.16
CA LEU A 472 -2.71 25.58 2.91
C LEU A 472 -3.91 25.82 1.97
N VAL A 473 -4.87 24.89 1.97
CA VAL A 473 -6.02 24.93 1.04
C VAL A 473 -7.38 24.89 1.71
N GLU A 474 -7.49 24.27 2.88
CA GLU A 474 -8.76 24.22 3.63
C GLU A 474 -8.52 24.45 5.13
N ILE A 475 -9.47 25.10 5.80
CA ILE A 475 -9.52 25.30 7.25
C ILE A 475 -10.88 24.84 7.78
N ALA A 476 -10.90 24.14 8.91
CA ALA A 476 -12.15 23.69 9.53
C ALA A 476 -12.98 24.88 10.06
N PRO A 477 -14.33 24.81 10.03
CA PRO A 477 -15.14 25.80 10.71
C PRO A 477 -14.75 25.88 12.20
N GLY A 478 -14.73 27.09 12.76
CA GLY A 478 -14.33 27.35 14.15
C GLY A 478 -12.83 27.52 14.40
N ILE A 479 -11.98 27.27 13.39
CA ILE A 479 -10.53 27.41 13.48
C ILE A 479 -10.09 28.78 12.97
N ASP A 480 -9.26 29.46 13.77
CA ASP A 480 -8.63 30.73 13.40
C ASP A 480 -7.25 30.48 12.76
N LEU A 481 -7.00 31.09 11.60
CA LEU A 481 -5.79 30.86 10.82
C LEU A 481 -4.51 31.20 11.61
N GLU A 482 -4.47 32.34 12.28
CA GLU A 482 -3.27 32.80 12.97
C GLU A 482 -3.07 32.02 14.28
N ARG A 483 -4.12 31.95 15.10
CA ARG A 483 -4.07 31.33 16.43
C ARG A 483 -3.92 29.82 16.39
N ASP A 484 -4.69 29.13 15.54
CA ASP A 484 -4.87 27.69 15.63
C ASP A 484 -4.10 26.91 14.56
N VAL A 485 -3.60 27.59 13.53
CA VAL A 485 -2.81 26.99 12.44
C VAL A 485 -1.38 27.54 12.45
N LEU A 486 -1.17 28.81 12.10
CA LEU A 486 0.17 29.37 11.89
C LEU A 486 1.01 29.41 13.17
N ALA A 487 0.43 29.75 14.33
CA ALA A 487 1.12 29.74 15.62
C ALA A 487 1.59 28.33 16.07
N HIS A 488 1.09 27.28 15.42
CA HIS A 488 1.41 25.88 15.74
C HIS A 488 2.23 25.18 14.63
N MET A 489 2.81 25.95 13.71
CA MET A 489 3.77 25.48 12.70
C MET A 489 5.15 26.10 12.95
N ALA A 490 6.21 25.34 12.65
CA ALA A 490 7.58 25.84 12.69
C ALA A 490 8.01 26.51 11.37
N PHE A 491 7.11 26.63 10.40
CA PHE A 491 7.33 27.31 9.13
C PHE A 491 6.00 27.93 8.64
N ALA A 492 6.09 28.96 7.80
CA ALA A 492 4.92 29.52 7.12
C ALA A 492 4.62 28.69 5.85
N PRO A 493 3.42 28.11 5.70
CA PRO A 493 3.03 27.44 4.47
C PRO A 493 2.79 28.46 3.36
N GLU A 494 2.80 28.00 2.11
CA GLU A 494 2.22 28.75 1.01
C GLU A 494 0.71 28.88 1.21
N MET A 495 0.13 29.99 0.74
CA MET A 495 -1.30 30.25 0.89
C MET A 495 -2.01 30.09 -0.45
N ALA A 496 -3.06 29.29 -0.48
CA ALA A 496 -3.96 29.29 -1.62
C ALA A 496 -4.58 30.69 -1.81
N PRO A 497 -4.82 31.13 -3.06
CA PRO A 497 -5.48 32.42 -3.33
C PRO A 497 -6.84 32.55 -2.63
N GLU A 498 -7.53 31.43 -2.47
CA GLU A 498 -8.75 31.27 -1.71
C GLU A 498 -8.61 30.01 -0.85
N ILE A 499 -8.61 30.18 0.46
CA ILE A 499 -8.61 29.08 1.43
C ILE A 499 -10.07 28.72 1.68
N ALA A 500 -10.45 27.50 1.29
CA ALA A 500 -11.82 27.04 1.47
C ALA A 500 -12.09 26.67 2.93
N GLU A 501 -13.34 26.79 3.36
CA GLU A 501 -13.78 26.12 4.58
C GLU A 501 -13.93 24.61 4.29
N MET A 502 -13.50 23.76 5.24
CA MET A 502 -13.69 22.31 5.12
C MET A 502 -15.18 21.97 5.08
N ASP A 503 -15.57 20.98 4.27
CA ASP A 503 -16.97 20.59 4.05
C ASP A 503 -17.72 20.35 5.38
N ALA A 504 -18.83 21.06 5.59
CA ALA A 504 -19.61 21.01 6.83
C ALA A 504 -20.08 19.60 7.21
N ARG A 505 -20.28 18.70 6.22
CA ARG A 505 -20.70 17.31 6.45
C ARG A 505 -19.66 16.50 7.20
N LEU A 506 -18.39 16.90 7.17
CA LEU A 506 -17.33 16.27 7.94
C LEU A 506 -17.62 16.28 9.45
N PHE A 507 -18.33 17.32 9.92
CA PHE A 507 -18.58 17.61 11.33
C PHE A 507 -20.03 17.31 11.76
N ALA A 508 -20.86 16.75 10.88
CA ALA A 508 -22.24 16.35 11.18
C ALA A 508 -22.36 14.89 11.61
N GLU A 509 -23.38 14.54 12.39
CA GLU A 509 -23.67 13.15 12.73
C GLU A 509 -24.26 12.37 11.53
N GLY A 510 -23.99 11.07 11.47
CA GLY A 510 -24.45 10.19 10.39
C GLY A 510 -23.69 10.32 9.05
N PRO A 511 -24.09 9.56 8.01
CA PRO A 511 -23.37 9.50 6.74
C PRO A 511 -23.38 10.83 5.95
N MET A 512 -22.26 11.15 5.29
CA MET A 512 -22.07 12.35 4.47
C MET A 512 -22.71 12.25 3.08
N GLY A 513 -23.08 11.03 2.67
CA GLY A 513 -23.59 10.76 1.33
C GLY A 513 -22.49 10.68 0.27
N LEU A 514 -21.25 10.32 0.66
CA LEU A 514 -20.13 10.19 -0.29
C LEU A 514 -20.40 9.20 -1.41
N ARG A 515 -21.25 8.22 -1.16
CA ARG A 515 -21.72 7.32 -2.21
C ARG A 515 -22.36 8.06 -3.37
N VAL A 516 -23.14 9.10 -3.08
CA VAL A 516 -23.77 9.94 -4.10
C VAL A 516 -22.66 10.69 -4.83
N ASP A 517 -21.82 11.43 -4.11
CA ASP A 517 -20.77 12.27 -4.71
C ASP A 517 -19.78 11.48 -5.58
N LEU A 518 -19.35 10.31 -5.10
CA LEU A 518 -18.28 9.54 -5.75
C LEU A 518 -18.82 8.58 -6.82
N LEU A 519 -19.98 7.94 -6.60
CA LEU A 519 -20.58 7.05 -7.62
C LEU A 519 -21.40 7.82 -8.67
N HIS A 520 -21.98 8.95 -8.29
CA HIS A 520 -22.49 9.94 -9.22
C HIS A 520 -21.41 11.00 -9.40
N LEU A 521 -20.33 10.63 -10.08
CA LEU A 521 -19.55 11.66 -10.77
C LEU A 521 -20.55 12.50 -11.55
N ASP A 522 -20.64 13.78 -11.22
CA ASP A 522 -21.63 14.65 -11.81
C ASP A 522 -21.46 14.55 -13.31
N LEU A 523 -22.54 14.20 -14.00
CA LEU A 523 -22.50 14.00 -15.45
C LEU A 523 -21.99 15.27 -16.15
N ASP A 524 -22.16 16.39 -15.47
CA ASP A 524 -21.71 17.71 -15.82
C ASP A 524 -20.19 17.83 -15.98
N ASP A 525 -19.41 17.18 -15.12
CA ASP A 525 -17.93 17.20 -15.16
C ASP A 525 -17.34 16.18 -16.14
N ARG A 526 -18.17 15.22 -16.57
CA ARG A 526 -17.78 14.20 -17.55
C ARG A 526 -17.97 14.66 -19.00
N VAL A 527 -18.61 15.80 -19.22
CA VAL A 527 -18.94 16.30 -20.56
C VAL A 527 -18.45 17.74 -20.68
N ALA A 528 -17.28 17.93 -21.29
CA ALA A 528 -16.65 19.24 -21.45
C ALA A 528 -16.54 19.63 -22.93
N LEU A 529 -16.75 20.90 -23.26
CA LEU A 529 -16.46 21.46 -24.58
C LEU A 529 -15.12 22.20 -24.55
N SER A 530 -14.38 22.15 -25.66
CA SER A 530 -13.24 23.05 -25.88
C SER A 530 -13.69 24.52 -25.90
N ALA A 531 -12.76 25.44 -25.66
CA ALA A 531 -13.05 26.88 -25.61
C ALA A 531 -13.66 27.43 -26.93
N ASP A 532 -13.27 26.85 -28.07
CA ASP A 532 -13.82 27.15 -29.40
C ASP A 532 -15.14 26.42 -29.70
N LYS A 533 -15.63 25.60 -28.76
CA LYS A 533 -16.82 24.74 -28.85
C LYS A 533 -16.81 23.75 -30.01
N ALA A 534 -15.64 23.49 -30.60
CA ALA A 534 -15.50 22.59 -31.74
C ALA A 534 -15.20 21.14 -31.33
N GLN A 535 -14.81 20.89 -30.08
CA GLN A 535 -14.49 19.56 -29.56
C GLN A 535 -15.26 19.27 -28.27
N LEU A 536 -15.75 18.04 -28.15
CA LEU A 536 -16.41 17.51 -26.97
C LEU A 536 -15.53 16.42 -26.34
N PHE A 537 -15.23 16.58 -25.06
CA PHE A 537 -14.55 15.60 -24.24
C PHE A 537 -15.58 14.87 -23.39
N LEU A 538 -15.68 13.56 -23.60
CA LEU A 538 -16.51 12.67 -22.81
C LEU A 538 -15.61 11.83 -21.92
N ASN A 539 -15.68 12.03 -20.61
CA ASN A 539 -14.92 11.25 -19.64
C ASN A 539 -15.79 10.19 -18.97
N PHE A 540 -15.81 8.98 -19.53
CA PHE A 540 -16.45 7.82 -18.91
C PHE A 540 -15.48 7.01 -18.05
N GLU A 541 -14.30 7.56 -17.72
CA GLU A 541 -13.29 6.85 -16.93
C GLU A 541 -13.89 6.32 -15.63
N LYS A 542 -13.63 5.02 -15.39
CA LYS A 542 -14.08 4.24 -14.23
C LYS A 542 -15.60 4.30 -13.97
N MET A 543 -16.40 4.83 -14.91
CA MET A 543 -17.85 4.92 -14.81
C MET A 543 -18.47 3.53 -14.98
N ARG A 544 -19.50 3.23 -14.19
CA ARG A 544 -20.28 1.99 -14.34
C ARG A 544 -21.73 2.29 -14.73
N VAL A 545 -22.14 1.79 -15.89
CA VAL A 545 -23.51 1.88 -16.43
C VAL A 545 -24.24 0.59 -16.11
N ARG A 546 -25.25 0.66 -15.23
CA ARG A 546 -25.90 -0.51 -14.62
C ARG A 546 -27.35 -0.66 -15.03
N ALA A 547 -28.06 0.45 -15.22
CA ALA A 547 -29.49 0.47 -15.50
C ALA A 547 -29.83 1.40 -16.67
N PRO A 548 -30.99 1.22 -17.34
CA PRO A 548 -31.44 2.13 -18.40
C PRO A 548 -31.51 3.60 -17.97
N GLY A 549 -31.74 3.85 -16.67
CA GLY A 549 -31.68 5.19 -16.10
C GLY A 549 -30.31 5.87 -16.24
N ASP A 550 -29.21 5.12 -16.13
CA ASP A 550 -27.86 5.66 -16.30
C ASP A 550 -27.61 6.09 -17.76
N VAL A 551 -28.04 5.26 -18.71
CA VAL A 551 -27.99 5.56 -20.15
C VAL A 551 -28.74 6.85 -20.47
N ASN A 552 -29.93 7.02 -19.90
CA ASN A 552 -30.77 8.21 -20.11
C ASN A 552 -30.15 9.47 -19.50
N LYS A 553 -29.49 9.36 -18.35
CA LYS A 553 -28.77 10.49 -17.75
C LYS A 553 -27.60 10.94 -18.64
N VAL A 554 -26.82 10.00 -19.18
CA VAL A 554 -25.75 10.33 -20.15
C VAL A 554 -26.31 11.01 -21.39
N ARG A 555 -27.38 10.44 -21.97
CA ARG A 555 -28.08 11.03 -23.13
C ARG A 555 -28.51 12.46 -22.86
N ALA A 556 -29.25 12.69 -21.77
CA ALA A 556 -29.79 14.00 -21.44
C ALA A 556 -28.69 15.05 -21.28
N ARG A 557 -27.54 14.69 -20.68
CA ARG A 557 -26.43 15.62 -20.51
C ARG A 557 -25.75 15.95 -21.83
N VAL A 558 -25.42 14.94 -22.64
CA VAL A 558 -24.80 15.17 -23.96
C VAL A 558 -25.71 16.03 -24.83
N GLU A 559 -27.02 15.75 -24.81
CA GLU A 559 -28.02 16.57 -25.52
C GLU A 559 -28.06 18.01 -25.01
N ALA A 560 -28.06 18.23 -23.69
CA ALA A 560 -28.06 19.57 -23.11
C ALA A 560 -26.83 20.40 -23.52
N VAL A 561 -25.67 19.76 -23.65
CA VAL A 561 -24.41 20.41 -24.06
C VAL A 561 -24.35 20.65 -25.58
N CYS A 562 -24.77 19.66 -26.39
CA CYS A 562 -24.57 19.71 -27.84
C CYS A 562 -25.71 20.38 -28.60
N ALA A 563 -26.96 20.25 -28.15
CA ALA A 563 -28.13 20.77 -28.87
C ALA A 563 -28.07 22.30 -29.11
N PRO A 564 -27.56 23.14 -28.18
CA PRO A 564 -27.45 24.59 -28.40
C PRO A 564 -26.38 25.00 -29.43
N LEU A 565 -25.47 24.11 -29.85
CA LEU A 565 -24.32 24.48 -30.69
C LEU A 565 -24.69 24.74 -32.15
N GLY A 566 -25.76 24.13 -32.66
CA GLY A 566 -26.22 24.31 -34.04
C GLY A 566 -25.28 23.73 -35.12
N HIS A 567 -24.20 23.05 -34.73
CA HIS A 567 -23.25 22.37 -35.61
C HIS A 567 -22.74 21.09 -34.93
N ARG A 568 -22.10 20.20 -35.70
CA ARG A 568 -21.50 18.95 -35.19
C ARG A 568 -20.12 19.21 -34.59
N VAL A 569 -19.77 18.46 -33.54
CA VAL A 569 -18.50 18.57 -32.79
C VAL A 569 -17.65 17.31 -32.90
N ASP A 570 -16.33 17.46 -32.94
CA ASP A 570 -15.43 16.30 -32.86
C ASP A 570 -15.36 15.79 -31.42
N VAL A 571 -15.31 14.47 -31.22
CA VAL A 571 -15.42 13.86 -29.90
C VAL A 571 -14.16 13.09 -29.53
N VAL A 572 -13.71 13.29 -28.29
CA VAL A 572 -12.74 12.42 -27.60
C VAL A 572 -13.44 11.77 -26.43
N ALA A 573 -13.66 10.45 -26.49
CA ALA A 573 -14.28 9.69 -25.41
C ALA A 573 -13.25 8.81 -24.68
N ASN A 574 -13.08 9.07 -23.38
CA ASN A 574 -12.31 8.25 -22.47
C ASN A 574 -13.18 7.12 -21.90
N TYR A 575 -12.83 5.87 -22.18
CA TYR A 575 -13.47 4.68 -21.62
C TYR A 575 -12.54 3.89 -20.69
N ASP A 576 -11.47 4.50 -20.18
CA ASP A 576 -10.51 3.80 -19.36
C ASP A 576 -11.13 3.33 -18.03
N GLY A 577 -11.01 2.04 -17.70
CA GLY A 577 -11.69 1.44 -16.55
C GLY A 577 -13.23 1.49 -16.55
N ALA A 578 -13.89 2.00 -17.60
CA ALA A 578 -15.34 2.06 -17.68
C ALA A 578 -15.96 0.66 -17.78
N ARG A 579 -17.12 0.44 -17.16
CA ARG A 579 -17.86 -0.83 -17.19
C ARG A 579 -19.31 -0.60 -17.62
N ILE A 580 -19.76 -1.33 -18.63
CA ILE A 580 -21.15 -1.32 -19.11
C ILE A 580 -21.68 -2.72 -18.89
N ASP A 581 -22.67 -2.84 -18.00
CA ASP A 581 -23.28 -4.13 -17.66
C ASP A 581 -24.07 -4.67 -18.87
N GLU A 582 -24.09 -5.99 -19.04
CA GLU A 582 -24.62 -6.68 -20.24
C GLU A 582 -26.11 -6.36 -20.49
N GLU A 583 -26.89 -6.22 -19.43
CA GLU A 583 -28.33 -5.91 -19.48
C GLU A 583 -28.67 -4.55 -20.11
N VAL A 584 -27.70 -3.63 -20.19
CA VAL A 584 -27.89 -2.26 -20.69
C VAL A 584 -26.98 -1.93 -21.86
N GLU A 585 -26.22 -2.90 -22.34
CA GLU A 585 -25.24 -2.72 -23.42
C GLU A 585 -25.91 -2.25 -24.72
N ASP A 586 -26.99 -2.91 -25.16
CA ASP A 586 -27.73 -2.53 -26.36
C ASP A 586 -28.30 -1.11 -26.26
N ALA A 587 -28.83 -0.75 -25.09
CA ALA A 587 -29.36 0.58 -24.84
C ALA A 587 -28.26 1.65 -24.86
N TRP A 588 -27.09 1.34 -24.32
CA TRP A 588 -25.91 2.20 -24.35
C TRP A 588 -25.41 2.42 -25.78
N VAL A 589 -25.28 1.34 -26.56
CA VAL A 589 -24.85 1.40 -27.97
C VAL A 589 -25.84 2.23 -28.79
N ALA A 590 -27.14 1.99 -28.64
CA ALA A 590 -28.18 2.74 -29.33
C ALA A 590 -28.15 4.24 -28.97
N MET A 591 -27.90 4.58 -27.70
CA MET A 591 -27.74 5.96 -27.26
C MET A 591 -26.53 6.62 -27.92
N VAL A 592 -25.36 5.97 -27.92
CA VAL A 592 -24.14 6.51 -28.54
C VAL A 592 -24.34 6.72 -30.04
N GLN A 593 -24.94 5.76 -30.74
CA GLN A 593 -25.27 5.90 -32.17
C GLN A 593 -26.19 7.09 -32.44
N GLN A 594 -27.21 7.29 -31.59
CA GLN A 594 -28.09 8.44 -31.71
C GLN A 594 -27.34 9.77 -31.52
N MET A 595 -26.37 9.82 -30.60
CA MET A 595 -25.55 11.02 -30.40
C MET A 595 -24.59 11.26 -31.58
N GLU A 596 -24.02 10.20 -32.15
CA GLU A 596 -23.20 10.27 -33.36
C GLU A 596 -23.98 10.83 -34.56
N ASP A 597 -25.19 10.31 -34.78
CA ASP A 597 -26.05 10.73 -35.89
C ASP A 597 -26.56 12.17 -35.75
N ARG A 598 -26.65 12.70 -34.53
CA ARG A 598 -27.21 14.04 -34.28
C ARG A 598 -26.15 15.11 -34.08
N PHE A 599 -25.09 14.81 -33.33
CA PHE A 599 -24.20 15.84 -32.78
C PHE A 599 -22.73 15.66 -33.15
N TYR A 600 -22.27 14.45 -33.49
CA TYR A 600 -20.82 14.23 -33.60
C TYR A 600 -20.30 14.33 -35.04
N GLY A 601 -19.11 14.91 -35.19
CA GLY A 601 -18.30 14.88 -36.40
C GLY A 601 -17.37 13.67 -36.37
N THR A 602 -16.07 13.92 -36.19
CA THR A 602 -15.06 12.86 -36.04
C THR A 602 -15.02 12.37 -34.60
N VAL A 603 -15.11 11.06 -34.39
CA VAL A 603 -15.10 10.46 -33.04
C VAL A 603 -13.84 9.64 -32.83
N THR A 604 -13.14 9.90 -31.73
CA THR A 604 -12.03 9.08 -31.23
C THR A 604 -12.33 8.57 -29.84
N ARG A 605 -11.91 7.33 -29.58
CA ARG A 605 -12.12 6.65 -28.30
C ARG A 605 -10.78 6.11 -27.81
N TYR A 606 -10.56 6.06 -26.50
CA TYR A 606 -9.41 5.35 -25.93
C TYR A 606 -9.75 4.60 -24.65
N SER A 607 -9.00 3.54 -24.40
CA SER A 607 -9.06 2.73 -23.18
C SER A 607 -7.76 1.95 -23.03
N GLY A 608 -7.18 1.91 -21.82
CA GLY A 608 -6.03 1.07 -21.51
C GLY A 608 -6.39 -0.43 -21.47
N SER A 609 -7.67 -0.77 -21.37
CA SER A 609 -8.16 -2.15 -21.38
C SER A 609 -8.30 -2.70 -22.80
N ALA A 610 -7.47 -3.69 -23.15
CA ALA A 610 -7.56 -4.40 -24.43
C ALA A 610 -8.95 -5.02 -24.67
N PHE A 611 -9.58 -5.56 -23.61
CA PHE A 611 -10.94 -6.13 -23.68
C PHE A 611 -11.99 -5.06 -24.01
N MET A 612 -11.91 -3.90 -23.36
CA MET A 612 -12.82 -2.79 -23.64
C MET A 612 -12.63 -2.26 -25.07
N ARG A 613 -11.38 -2.16 -25.55
CA ARG A 613 -11.11 -1.79 -26.95
C ARG A 613 -11.75 -2.75 -27.94
N MET A 614 -11.65 -4.06 -27.70
CA MET A 614 -12.31 -5.08 -28.53
C MET A 614 -13.84 -4.96 -28.50
N LYS A 615 -14.43 -4.77 -27.31
CA LYS A 615 -15.88 -4.62 -27.12
C LYS A 615 -16.42 -3.38 -27.84
N LEU A 616 -15.76 -2.23 -27.66
CA LEU A 616 -16.09 -0.98 -28.36
C LEU A 616 -15.91 -1.14 -29.88
N GLY A 617 -14.83 -1.79 -30.32
CA GLY A 617 -14.58 -2.06 -31.74
C GLY A 617 -15.67 -2.92 -32.39
N ALA A 618 -16.14 -3.95 -31.69
CA ALA A 618 -17.23 -4.81 -32.17
C ALA A 618 -18.60 -4.09 -32.14
N ALA A 619 -18.91 -3.36 -31.06
CA ALA A 619 -20.19 -2.69 -30.87
C ALA A 619 -20.42 -1.50 -31.83
N PHE A 620 -19.34 -0.85 -32.29
CA PHE A 620 -19.40 0.34 -33.14
C PHE A 620 -18.87 0.12 -34.57
N ALA A 621 -18.73 -1.12 -35.02
CA ALA A 621 -18.32 -1.42 -36.39
C ALA A 621 -19.43 -1.09 -37.41
N ARG A 622 -19.36 0.09 -38.05
CA ARG A 622 -20.04 0.40 -39.34
C ARG A 622 -19.00 0.54 -40.45
N GLU A 623 -19.42 0.86 -41.69
CA GLU A 623 -18.61 0.97 -42.92
C GLU A 623 -17.36 1.88 -42.84
N VAL A 624 -17.14 2.56 -41.71
CA VAL A 624 -15.92 3.28 -41.36
C VAL A 624 -15.34 2.67 -40.08
N ARG A 625 -14.05 2.26 -40.09
CA ARG A 625 -13.39 1.61 -38.94
C ARG A 625 -13.50 2.47 -37.67
N PRO A 626 -13.93 1.94 -36.52
CA PRO A 626 -13.97 2.71 -35.28
C PRO A 626 -12.55 3.07 -34.82
N HIS A 627 -12.27 4.37 -34.61
CA HIS A 627 -10.98 4.88 -34.15
C HIS A 627 -10.85 4.71 -32.62
N VAL A 628 -10.38 3.53 -32.21
CA VAL A 628 -10.15 3.16 -30.80
C VAL A 628 -8.65 2.99 -30.55
N PHE A 629 -8.10 3.82 -29.66
CA PHE A 629 -6.67 3.88 -29.34
C PHE A 629 -6.36 3.35 -27.94
N GLU A 630 -5.08 3.08 -27.69
CA GLU A 630 -4.61 2.66 -26.37
C GLU A 630 -4.42 3.84 -25.43
N THR A 631 -4.00 4.99 -25.96
CA THR A 631 -3.70 6.18 -25.15
C THR A 631 -4.49 7.43 -25.55
N ALA A 632 -4.64 8.36 -24.62
CA ALA A 632 -5.24 9.67 -24.87
C ALA A 632 -4.43 10.49 -25.89
N THR A 633 -3.10 10.36 -25.89
CA THR A 633 -2.19 11.06 -26.79
C THR A 633 -2.42 10.65 -28.25
N GLU A 634 -2.54 9.35 -28.52
CA GLU A 634 -2.85 8.81 -29.85
C GLU A 634 -4.23 9.30 -30.35
N ALA A 635 -5.24 9.26 -29.48
CA ALA A 635 -6.59 9.71 -29.82
C ALA A 635 -6.63 11.20 -30.19
N ARG A 636 -5.92 12.05 -29.43
CA ARG A 636 -5.81 13.49 -29.71
C ARG A 636 -4.99 13.75 -30.98
N ALA A 637 -3.89 13.02 -31.18
CA ALA A 637 -3.06 13.16 -32.37
C ALA A 637 -3.85 12.86 -33.66
N PHE A 638 -4.70 11.82 -33.64
CA PHE A 638 -5.57 11.49 -34.77
C PHE A 638 -6.52 12.65 -35.14
N LEU A 639 -7.20 13.26 -34.16
CA LEU A 639 -8.08 14.39 -34.41
C LEU A 639 -7.34 15.62 -34.96
N SER A 640 -6.11 15.87 -34.47
CA SER A 640 -5.29 16.96 -35.01
C SER A 640 -4.90 16.74 -36.47
N ALA A 641 -4.58 15.49 -36.85
CA ALA A 641 -4.23 15.14 -38.22
C ALA A 641 -5.43 15.21 -39.19
N ALA A 642 -6.64 14.94 -38.69
CA ALA A 642 -7.87 15.04 -39.48
C ALA A 642 -8.29 16.48 -39.82
N ARG A 643 -7.85 17.49 -39.02
CA ARG A 643 -8.22 18.90 -39.18
C ARG A 643 -7.28 19.72 -40.09
N GLY A 644 -6.13 19.20 -40.51
CA GLY A 644 -5.19 19.95 -41.36
C GLY A 644 -4.07 19.09 -41.93
N GLY A 645 -3.90 19.14 -43.25
CA GLY A 645 -2.88 18.40 -43.99
C GLY A 645 -1.44 18.83 -43.68
N SER A 646 -0.52 17.89 -43.90
CA SER A 646 0.94 18.04 -44.02
C SER A 646 1.62 18.99 -43.03
N PHE A 647 2.25 18.42 -42.01
CA PHE A 647 3.49 18.97 -41.47
C PHE A 647 4.59 17.91 -41.58
N LEU A 648 5.54 18.20 -42.46
CA LEU A 648 6.95 17.85 -42.30
C LEU A 648 7.49 18.49 -41.02
#